data_AF-A0A6B2UNX4-F1
#
_entry.id   AF-A0A6B2UNX4-F1
#
_cell.length_a   1.000
_cell.length_b   1.000
_cell.length_c   1.000
_cell.angle_alpha   90.00
_cell.angle_beta   90.00
_cell.angle_gamma   90.00
#
_symmetry.space_group_name_H-M   'P 1'
#
loop_
_entity.id
_entity.type
_entity.pdbx_description
1 polymer ?
#
loop_
_entity_poly.entity_id
_entity_poly.type
_entity_poly.pdbx_seq_one_letter_code
_entity_poly.pdbx_strand_id
1 'polypeptide(L)'
;MTRDVRERRLLRLWALWCGVLLVAVGGGVPAYGAQPRAAENPLSITYVARDCPQYSDIMANKARNNIQESLRDLGPNSNYGSSEAVSAAKEAAGTPLPPCEPLTGWTFSTGRNITGPTAATQNLSTVTGPIRQNITTSASTPELDAAGNPTGRTLQGAVTVPLNDAEVAAVNANALWTQGGTPAQPLNGKQEQYGFGALRCAQDALNGDNVERVSFPSGARHVFCYYYAVTPPPGAGTIKVVKHIEGAGQGDFRMNGNLSYADTNNDGVNDFVLSASTGKDASQTFVRGESDIDSNPWTFQEALEPGSGWELVGSPDCVARAADGGTGRSAIRTDSAGKVEIGLVEGETVTCTYTNSRSGGEGLLQKETLGGTGTFDIDLDVPPGAPPVEVNPVTTTRPGVPETVAGSQEVVTGTYTAIEHKPAPDGRGTWELTSAVCDGEEVPITDTGDTWRVAHEVTADENPHCLLTNTYTPAGAIAIEKVTRGGTGTFGYGVTPHPAVTGPADGTALYRGEATTEAEDAVTPAVREDGEPGPVANELRVDDRLRYTVQEYLPPATDAGRWVLESVDCGDAQVGPVRPGSSSVEVRLTPEDPRPTCRFTNRYEAAGTLDVIKTTSDDEKLRPDAAHLELNCADGTEAGIDIEPGASGGSLPQQTFTTATTCTVTEPSNGAAADADVETSASLMVDDGEQRPVNLGEPFEVRPGESTVFRVANAFTGPSPSPSPSPTPGPSDSPHPSPSPSSPGVLPHTGDDGSWLAPTAGIAFALLLGGGVLLRMAWVRRRRYQ
;
A
#
# COMPACT_ATOMS: atom_id res chain seq x y z
N MET A 1 22.10 26.11 -5.22
CA MET A 1 23.32 26.06 -6.08
C MET A 1 24.55 25.91 -5.18
N THR A 2 25.65 25.35 -5.71
CA THR A 2 27.09 25.42 -5.28
C THR A 2 27.46 26.10 -3.94
N ARG A 3 28.40 25.59 -3.13
CA ARG A 3 29.60 24.78 -3.49
C ARG A 3 30.20 24.00 -2.30
N ASP A 4 30.86 22.88 -2.60
CA ASP A 4 31.62 22.01 -1.68
C ASP A 4 33.05 22.53 -1.38
N VAL A 5 33.53 22.37 -0.13
CA VAL A 5 34.95 22.34 0.27
C VAL A 5 35.15 21.41 1.49
N ARG A 6 36.15 20.51 1.40
CA ARG A 6 36.58 19.57 2.45
C ARG A 6 37.77 20.04 3.29
N GLU A 7 38.07 19.23 4.32
CA GLU A 7 39.40 18.89 4.85
C GLU A 7 40.17 19.91 5.73
N ARG A 8 40.45 19.46 6.97
CA ARG A 8 41.82 19.12 7.41
C ARG A 8 41.83 18.19 8.63
N ARG A 9 42.82 17.29 8.70
CA ARG A 9 43.02 16.34 9.82
C ARG A 9 44.52 16.15 10.10
N LEU A 10 44.84 15.97 11.39
CA LEU A 10 46.01 15.26 11.94
C LEU A 10 47.42 15.88 11.83
N LEU A 11 48.30 15.33 12.69
CA LEU A 11 49.74 15.56 12.87
C LEU A 11 50.11 16.89 13.58
N ARG A 12 51.04 16.93 14.56
CA ARG A 12 52.07 15.94 14.98
C ARG A 12 52.09 15.71 16.51
N LEU A 13 52.75 14.62 16.90
CA LEU A 13 53.08 14.22 18.27
C LEU A 13 54.51 13.61 18.26
N TRP A 14 55.16 13.49 19.42
CA TRP A 14 56.50 12.92 19.67
C TRP A 14 57.75 13.66 19.16
N ALA A 15 58.55 14.15 20.12
CA ALA A 15 60.00 13.88 20.21
C ALA A 15 60.45 14.09 21.68
N LEU A 16 61.28 13.19 22.21
CA LEU A 16 61.80 13.26 23.59
C LEU A 16 63.20 12.60 23.63
N TRP A 17 64.08 13.10 24.50
CA TRP A 17 65.47 12.63 24.75
C TRP A 17 66.50 12.75 23.62
N CYS A 18 67.45 13.68 23.79
CA CYS A 18 68.88 13.38 24.00
C CYS A 18 69.69 14.68 24.23
N GLY A 19 70.75 14.63 25.06
CA GLY A 19 71.72 15.73 25.20
C GLY A 19 72.15 16.06 26.64
N VAL A 20 73.12 15.33 27.18
CA VAL A 20 73.85 15.68 28.41
C VAL A 20 75.29 15.99 28.05
N LEU A 21 75.82 17.17 28.46
CA LEU A 21 77.21 17.40 28.91
C LEU A 21 77.55 18.90 29.08
N LEU A 22 78.44 19.20 30.05
CA LEU A 22 79.31 20.40 30.15
C LEU A 22 78.62 21.78 30.41
N VAL A 23 79.17 22.72 31.19
CA VAL A 23 80.37 22.79 32.06
C VAL A 23 79.98 23.43 33.40
N ALA A 24 80.60 23.02 34.52
CA ALA A 24 80.56 23.79 35.77
C ALA A 24 81.67 24.86 35.78
N VAL A 25 81.30 26.14 35.78
CA VAL A 25 82.21 27.27 36.06
C VAL A 25 81.62 28.11 37.18
N GLY A 26 82.29 28.12 38.34
CA GLY A 26 81.91 28.98 39.46
C GLY A 26 82.32 30.43 39.21
N GLY A 27 81.36 31.30 38.90
CA GLY A 27 81.55 32.74 38.81
C GLY A 27 80.68 33.46 39.83
N GLY A 28 81.29 33.99 40.90
CA GLY A 28 80.58 34.72 41.94
C GLY A 28 80.13 36.11 41.46
N VAL A 29 78.89 36.22 40.99
CA VAL A 29 78.24 37.52 40.76
C VAL A 29 77.71 38.01 42.13
N PRO A 30 77.96 39.28 42.52
CA PRO A 30 77.50 39.78 43.82
C PRO A 30 75.98 39.76 43.91
N ALA A 31 75.48 39.46 45.11
CA ALA A 31 74.06 39.56 45.42
C ALA A 31 73.64 41.03 45.41
N TYR A 32 73.22 41.53 44.25
CA TYR A 32 72.26 42.61 44.18
C TYR A 32 71.01 42.14 44.93
N GLY A 33 70.84 42.63 46.16
CA GLY A 33 69.68 42.33 46.97
C GLY A 33 68.44 42.70 46.16
N ALA A 34 67.58 41.71 45.88
CA ALA A 34 66.32 41.96 45.22
C ALA A 34 65.57 43.02 46.04
N GLN A 35 65.30 44.17 45.43
CA GLN A 35 64.40 45.15 46.05
C GLN A 35 63.10 44.41 46.40
N PRO A 36 62.52 44.62 47.60
CA PRO A 36 61.27 43.98 47.94
C PRO A 36 60.25 44.32 46.85
N ARG A 37 59.77 43.30 46.13
CA ARG A 37 58.66 43.43 45.18
C ARG A 37 57.54 44.12 45.95
N ALA A 38 57.14 45.31 45.50
CA ALA A 38 56.08 46.06 46.15
C ALA A 38 54.88 45.13 46.35
N ALA A 39 54.39 45.04 47.59
CA ALA A 39 53.37 44.06 47.94
C ALA A 39 52.15 44.29 47.04
N GLU A 40 51.84 43.31 46.19
CA GLU A 40 50.72 43.42 45.26
C GLU A 40 49.43 43.54 46.07
N ASN A 41 48.59 44.52 45.72
CA ASN A 41 47.32 44.73 46.40
C ASN A 41 46.49 43.42 46.35
N PRO A 42 45.82 43.03 47.45
CA PRO A 42 45.01 41.82 47.47
C PRO A 42 43.86 41.93 46.47
N LEU A 43 43.39 40.78 45.96
CA LEU A 43 42.18 40.74 45.14
C LEU A 43 41.03 41.40 45.91
N SER A 44 40.36 42.37 45.29
CA SER A 44 39.33 43.18 45.93
C SER A 44 38.21 43.54 44.96
N ILE A 45 37.02 43.77 45.51
CA ILE A 45 35.83 44.20 44.76
C ILE A 45 35.29 45.47 45.41
N THR A 46 35.00 46.50 44.61
CA THR A 46 34.14 47.61 45.05
C THR A 46 32.71 47.35 44.63
N TYR A 47 31.87 47.09 45.61
CA TYR A 47 30.43 46.98 45.47
C TYR A 47 29.79 48.36 45.56
N VAL A 48 28.87 48.68 44.65
CA VAL A 48 28.18 49.95 44.54
C VAL A 48 26.70 49.66 44.34
N ALA A 49 25.83 50.32 45.10
CA ALA A 49 24.38 50.21 44.95
C ALA A 49 23.76 51.56 44.63
N ARG A 50 22.73 51.56 43.78
CA ARG A 50 22.00 52.75 43.33
C ARG A 50 20.49 52.52 43.38
N ASP A 51 19.74 53.56 43.69
CA ASP A 51 18.29 53.59 43.59
C ASP A 51 17.81 54.63 42.56
N CYS A 52 17.00 54.17 41.61
CA CYS A 52 16.56 54.91 40.44
C CYS A 52 15.05 55.19 40.51
N PRO A 53 14.57 56.34 39.99
CA PRO A 53 13.13 56.61 39.85
C PRO A 53 12.42 55.62 38.91
N GLN A 54 13.06 55.22 37.80
CA GLN A 54 12.47 54.36 36.78
C GLN A 54 13.46 53.30 36.25
N TYR A 55 12.93 52.21 35.69
CA TYR A 55 13.74 51.20 34.98
C TYR A 55 14.46 51.78 33.73
N SER A 56 13.86 52.79 33.10
CA SER A 56 14.45 53.57 32.00
C SER A 56 15.67 54.40 32.40
N ASP A 57 15.91 54.61 33.70
CA ASP A 57 17.09 55.32 34.22
C ASP A 57 18.29 54.38 34.46
N ILE A 58 18.11 53.08 34.20
CA ILE A 58 19.14 52.05 34.35
C ILE A 58 19.62 51.67 32.96
N MET A 59 20.92 51.81 32.68
CA MET A 59 21.52 51.26 31.45
C MET A 59 21.29 49.74 31.38
N ALA A 60 20.88 49.22 30.23
CA ALA A 60 20.71 47.78 30.02
C ALA A 60 22.06 47.04 30.02
N ASN A 61 22.02 45.73 30.30
CA ASN A 61 23.19 44.83 30.20
C ASN A 61 23.49 44.49 28.72
N LYS A 62 24.55 43.72 28.42
CA LYS A 62 25.04 43.56 27.03
C LYS A 62 24.05 42.95 26.04
N ALA A 63 23.22 42.00 26.48
CA ALA A 63 22.09 41.53 25.70
C ALA A 63 20.80 41.88 26.44
N ARG A 64 19.83 42.44 25.72
CA ARG A 64 18.44 42.39 26.16
C ARG A 64 17.89 41.01 25.81
N ASN A 65 17.39 40.29 26.79
CA ASN A 65 16.83 38.96 26.60
C ASN A 65 15.87 38.61 27.76
N ASN A 66 15.15 37.49 27.64
CA ASN A 66 14.19 37.07 28.66
C ASN A 66 14.82 36.38 29.88
N ILE A 67 16.14 36.45 30.06
CA ILE A 67 16.84 36.12 31.31
C ILE A 67 16.93 37.38 32.21
N GLN A 68 16.65 38.58 31.68
CA GLN A 68 16.57 39.82 32.46
C GLN A 68 15.39 39.77 33.46
N GLU A 69 15.72 39.81 34.74
CA GLU A 69 14.80 39.62 35.89
C GLU A 69 14.10 40.93 36.32
N SER A 70 14.30 42.03 35.58
CA SER A 70 13.65 43.32 35.84
C SER A 70 12.17 43.33 35.47
N LEU A 71 11.33 43.96 36.29
CA LEU A 71 9.87 43.98 36.09
C LEU A 71 9.42 44.87 34.91
N ARG A 72 10.27 45.80 34.45
CA ARG A 72 10.12 46.54 33.19
C ARG A 72 11.43 46.48 32.40
N ASP A 73 11.39 46.76 31.10
CA ASP A 73 12.62 46.86 30.30
C ASP A 73 13.47 48.06 30.74
N LEU A 74 14.77 47.96 30.53
CA LEU A 74 15.77 48.91 31.00
C LEU A 74 15.99 50.05 29.98
N GLY A 75 16.65 51.12 30.44
CA GLY A 75 17.07 52.30 29.69
C GLY A 75 18.08 52.01 28.56
N PRO A 76 18.95 52.97 28.18
CA PRO A 76 19.84 52.83 27.01
C PRO A 76 20.65 51.53 26.98
N ASN A 77 20.93 51.02 25.77
CA ASN A 77 21.80 49.85 25.57
C ASN A 77 23.19 50.06 26.22
N SER A 78 23.82 48.97 26.65
CA SER A 78 25.14 49.01 27.27
C SER A 78 26.17 49.81 26.46
N ASN A 79 26.91 50.69 27.15
CA ASN A 79 28.02 51.46 26.59
C ASN A 79 29.38 50.73 26.68
N TYR A 80 29.41 49.47 27.10
CA TYR A 80 30.62 48.66 27.25
C TYR A 80 30.96 47.84 26.00
N GLY A 81 32.23 47.86 25.62
CA GLY A 81 32.78 46.97 24.60
C GLY A 81 32.84 45.50 25.05
N SER A 82 33.08 44.61 24.08
CA SER A 82 33.35 43.20 24.38
C SER A 82 34.57 43.06 25.29
N SER A 83 34.40 42.29 26.38
CA SER A 83 35.38 42.13 27.47
C SER A 83 35.85 43.43 28.17
N GLU A 84 35.18 44.57 27.99
CA GLU A 84 35.48 45.78 28.75
C GLU A 84 35.06 45.61 30.22
N ALA A 85 35.90 46.12 31.14
CA ALA A 85 35.68 46.00 32.57
C ALA A 85 34.70 47.07 33.10
N VAL A 86 33.86 46.69 34.06
CA VAL A 86 32.93 47.62 34.74
C VAL A 86 33.72 48.76 35.37
N SER A 87 33.29 50.00 35.19
CA SER A 87 33.96 51.17 35.76
C SER A 87 33.00 52.31 36.10
N ALA A 88 33.30 53.04 37.17
CA ALA A 88 32.45 54.14 37.64
C ALA A 88 32.19 55.23 36.59
N ALA A 89 33.14 55.48 35.70
CA ALA A 89 33.00 56.45 34.61
C ALA A 89 32.04 55.96 33.50
N LYS A 90 32.02 54.66 33.20
CA LYS A 90 31.11 54.06 32.20
C LYS A 90 29.69 53.95 32.72
N GLU A 91 29.51 53.50 33.97
CA GLU A 91 28.19 53.48 34.63
C GLU A 91 27.58 54.89 34.70
N ALA A 92 28.35 55.88 35.17
CA ALA A 92 27.88 57.27 35.26
C ALA A 92 27.65 57.96 33.89
N ALA A 93 28.19 57.42 32.81
CA ALA A 93 27.92 57.86 31.43
C ALA A 93 26.82 57.03 30.73
N GLY A 94 26.34 55.95 31.36
CA GLY A 94 25.30 55.07 30.85
C GLY A 94 23.93 55.33 31.48
N THR A 95 23.90 55.64 32.78
CA THR A 95 22.72 56.10 33.51
C THR A 95 22.24 57.47 32.97
N PRO A 96 20.98 57.59 32.50
CA PRO A 96 20.35 58.87 32.15
C PRO A 96 20.26 59.88 33.30
N LEU A 97 19.74 61.08 32.99
CA LEU A 97 19.53 62.15 33.96
C LEU A 97 18.03 62.29 34.28
N PRO A 98 17.63 62.48 35.56
CA PRO A 98 18.48 62.65 36.74
C PRO A 98 19.20 61.34 37.14
N PRO A 99 20.42 61.42 37.67
CA PRO A 99 21.21 60.23 38.01
C PRO A 99 20.60 59.50 39.22
N CYS A 100 20.64 58.17 39.20
CA CYS A 100 20.23 57.36 40.34
C CYS A 100 21.03 57.69 41.62
N GLU A 101 20.34 57.73 42.75
CA GLU A 101 20.89 58.15 44.04
C GLU A 101 21.75 57.03 44.71
N PRO A 102 22.62 57.36 45.70
CA PRO A 102 23.52 56.39 46.31
C PRO A 102 22.84 55.55 47.41
N LEU A 103 22.50 54.30 47.08
CA LEU A 103 21.86 53.38 48.01
C LEU A 103 22.83 52.86 49.09
N THR A 104 22.83 53.51 50.25
CA THR A 104 23.62 53.11 51.44
C THR A 104 22.92 52.01 52.26
N GLY A 105 23.70 51.17 52.95
CA GLY A 105 23.16 50.08 53.75
C GLY A 105 22.64 48.88 52.93
N TRP A 106 22.88 48.84 51.62
CA TRP A 106 22.55 47.68 50.78
C TRP A 106 23.56 46.58 51.00
N THR A 107 23.09 45.36 51.27
CA THR A 107 23.96 44.19 51.47
C THR A 107 24.05 43.36 50.19
N PHE A 108 25.26 42.84 49.92
CA PHE A 108 25.59 41.88 48.88
C PHE A 108 26.09 40.56 49.50
N SER A 109 26.02 39.50 48.70
CA SER A 109 26.51 38.16 49.07
C SER A 109 27.38 37.54 47.99
N THR A 110 28.35 36.70 48.39
CA THR A 110 29.18 35.88 47.50
C THR A 110 28.88 34.39 47.69
N GLY A 111 29.04 33.59 46.63
CA GLY A 111 28.81 32.14 46.64
C GLY A 111 29.63 31.40 45.57
N ARG A 112 29.35 30.10 45.42
CA ARG A 112 30.14 29.18 44.57
C ARG A 112 29.45 28.75 43.28
N ASN A 113 28.14 28.95 43.20
CA ASN A 113 27.30 28.68 42.04
C ASN A 113 26.01 29.51 42.19
N ILE A 114 25.05 29.35 41.30
CA ILE A 114 23.75 30.05 41.32
C ILE A 114 22.58 29.07 41.31
N THR A 115 21.37 29.57 41.54
CA THR A 115 20.10 28.96 41.17
C THR A 115 19.19 30.01 40.57
N GLY A 116 18.39 29.60 39.59
CA GLY A 116 17.46 30.49 38.87
C GLY A 116 16.30 31.01 39.72
N PRO A 117 15.48 31.91 39.15
CA PRO A 117 14.44 32.62 39.87
C PRO A 117 13.26 31.73 40.29
N THR A 118 12.66 32.05 41.44
CA THR A 118 11.47 31.38 41.96
C THR A 118 10.58 32.39 42.69
N ALA A 119 9.28 32.12 42.84
CA ALA A 119 8.37 32.97 43.63
C ALA A 119 8.87 33.15 45.09
N ALA A 120 9.52 32.13 45.68
CA ALA A 120 10.11 32.20 47.01
C ALA A 120 11.31 33.17 47.10
N THR A 121 12.02 33.40 45.98
CA THR A 121 13.11 34.36 45.83
C THR A 121 12.68 35.64 45.09
N GLN A 122 11.38 35.98 45.15
CA GLN A 122 10.78 37.18 44.52
C GLN A 122 11.01 37.23 43.00
N ASN A 123 11.11 36.04 42.37
CA ASN A 123 11.47 35.82 40.97
C ASN A 123 12.85 36.38 40.58
N LEU A 124 13.80 36.39 41.53
CA LEU A 124 15.20 36.71 41.31
C LEU A 124 16.11 35.49 41.54
N SER A 125 17.19 35.42 40.78
CA SER A 125 18.25 34.42 40.96
C SER A 125 19.05 34.67 42.23
N THR A 126 19.65 33.60 42.77
CA THR A 126 20.40 33.66 44.04
C THR A 126 21.68 32.81 44.01
N VAL A 127 22.69 33.19 44.81
CA VAL A 127 23.92 32.40 44.92
C VAL A 127 23.77 31.21 45.86
N THR A 128 24.29 30.07 45.44
CA THR A 128 24.31 28.82 46.21
C THR A 128 25.71 28.54 46.76
N GLY A 129 25.77 27.80 47.87
CA GLY A 129 27.01 27.56 48.62
C GLY A 129 27.71 28.85 49.10
N PRO A 130 27.00 29.75 49.81
CA PRO A 130 27.48 31.09 50.13
C PRO A 130 28.81 31.11 50.88
N ILE A 131 29.58 32.18 50.67
CA ILE A 131 30.92 32.40 51.27
C ILE A 131 30.90 33.62 52.20
N ARG A 132 30.25 34.72 51.79
CA ARG A 132 30.11 35.96 52.54
C ARG A 132 28.71 36.55 52.32
N GLN A 133 28.10 37.14 53.34
CA GLN A 133 26.73 37.71 53.29
C GLN A 133 26.62 39.04 54.08
N ASN A 134 27.74 39.71 54.32
CA ASN A 134 27.86 40.92 55.15
C ASN A 134 28.66 42.02 54.43
N ILE A 135 28.50 42.13 53.12
CA ILE A 135 29.13 43.14 52.27
C ILE A 135 28.15 44.31 52.14
N THR A 136 28.23 45.31 53.02
CA THR A 136 27.21 46.37 53.12
C THR A 136 27.74 47.73 52.65
N THR A 137 27.00 48.42 51.77
CA THR A 137 27.42 49.71 51.18
C THR A 137 27.49 50.84 52.21
N SER A 138 28.55 51.65 52.10
CA SER A 138 28.84 52.79 52.96
C SER A 138 28.55 54.13 52.27
N ALA A 139 28.42 55.20 53.06
CA ALA A 139 28.13 56.55 52.55
C ALA A 139 29.25 57.14 51.67
N SER A 140 30.51 56.74 51.87
CA SER A 140 31.64 57.10 51.00
C SER A 140 32.74 56.04 51.10
N THR A 141 33.31 55.68 49.95
CA THR A 141 34.37 54.68 49.78
C THR A 141 35.38 55.19 48.74
N PRO A 142 36.70 55.03 48.92
CA PRO A 142 37.70 55.41 47.90
C PRO A 142 37.50 54.64 46.59
N GLU A 143 37.53 55.36 45.46
CA GLU A 143 37.50 54.75 44.13
C GLU A 143 38.89 54.24 43.76
N LEU A 144 39.01 52.94 43.49
CA LEU A 144 40.28 52.30 43.13
C LEU A 144 40.46 52.17 41.60
N ASP A 145 41.72 52.14 41.16
CA ASP A 145 42.10 51.68 39.82
C ASP A 145 42.11 50.15 39.73
N ALA A 146 42.23 49.59 38.52
CA ALA A 146 42.24 48.14 38.30
C ALA A 146 43.40 47.39 38.99
N ALA A 147 44.44 48.10 39.46
CA ALA A 147 45.54 47.54 40.25
C ALA A 147 45.31 47.67 41.77
N GLY A 148 44.18 48.24 42.21
CA GLY A 148 43.78 48.40 43.61
C GLY A 148 44.27 49.68 44.28
N ASN A 149 44.81 50.66 43.54
CA ASN A 149 45.31 51.91 44.12
C ASN A 149 44.21 52.99 44.14
N PRO A 150 44.11 53.84 45.18
CA PRO A 150 43.15 54.94 45.20
C PRO A 150 43.41 55.96 44.09
N THR A 151 42.37 56.25 43.29
CA THR A 151 42.39 57.25 42.19
C THR A 151 42.32 58.70 42.67
N GLY A 152 42.19 58.93 43.99
CA GLY A 152 41.91 60.23 44.59
C GLY A 152 40.43 60.64 44.56
N ARG A 153 39.56 59.88 43.89
CA ARG A 153 38.09 60.05 43.90
C ARG A 153 37.42 59.14 44.94
N THR A 154 36.15 59.40 45.22
CA THR A 154 35.31 58.62 46.16
C THR A 154 33.95 58.31 45.56
N LEU A 155 33.46 57.09 45.79
CA LEU A 155 32.11 56.65 45.43
C LEU A 155 31.20 56.66 46.66
N GLN A 156 30.04 57.28 46.54
CA GLN A 156 28.96 57.17 47.52
C GLN A 156 28.14 55.89 47.28
N GLY A 157 27.44 55.40 48.31
CA GLY A 157 26.62 54.18 48.22
C GLY A 157 27.45 52.95 47.84
N ALA A 158 28.65 52.81 48.41
CA ALA A 158 29.66 51.85 47.96
C ALA A 158 30.50 51.28 49.11
N VAL A 159 31.07 50.08 48.93
CA VAL A 159 32.03 49.46 49.86
C VAL A 159 33.09 48.68 49.08
N THR A 160 34.35 48.83 49.44
CA THR A 160 35.45 48.01 48.90
C THR A 160 35.81 46.93 49.90
N VAL A 161 35.81 45.67 49.46
CA VAL A 161 36.21 44.53 50.30
C VAL A 161 37.37 43.75 49.66
N PRO A 162 38.43 43.40 50.42
CA PRO A 162 39.36 42.38 50.00
C PRO A 162 38.68 41.01 50.06
N LEU A 163 39.03 40.14 49.10
CA LEU A 163 38.62 38.74 49.10
C LEU A 163 39.29 37.97 50.25
N ASN A 164 38.57 37.02 50.82
CA ASN A 164 39.13 36.04 51.76
C ASN A 164 39.61 34.80 51.00
N ASP A 165 40.35 33.91 51.67
CA ASP A 165 40.95 32.71 51.05
C ASP A 165 39.93 31.82 50.32
N ALA A 166 38.69 31.76 50.81
CA ALA A 166 37.62 30.97 50.19
C ALA A 166 37.04 31.62 48.92
N GLU A 167 37.00 32.95 48.85
CA GLU A 167 36.64 33.70 47.64
C GLU A 167 37.78 33.72 46.62
N VAL A 168 39.04 33.84 47.07
CA VAL A 168 40.22 33.68 46.20
C VAL A 168 40.27 32.27 45.61
N ALA A 169 39.99 31.24 46.40
CA ALA A 169 39.84 29.87 45.91
C ALA A 169 38.68 29.74 44.89
N ALA A 170 37.55 30.42 45.11
CA ALA A 170 36.44 30.43 44.17
C ALA A 170 36.78 31.16 42.86
N VAL A 171 37.50 32.29 42.89
CA VAL A 171 38.02 32.98 41.68
C VAL A 171 38.96 32.05 40.90
N ASN A 172 39.91 31.40 41.58
CA ASN A 172 40.84 30.46 40.96
C ASN A 172 40.15 29.23 40.35
N ALA A 173 38.97 28.88 40.84
CA ALA A 173 38.11 27.83 40.29
C ALA A 173 37.09 28.33 39.22
N ASN A 174 37.15 29.62 38.84
CA ASN A 174 36.16 30.30 37.99
C ASN A 174 34.70 30.14 38.49
N ALA A 175 34.54 30.15 39.81
CA ALA A 175 33.32 29.81 40.52
C ALA A 175 32.90 30.86 41.57
N LEU A 176 33.56 32.03 41.65
CA LEU A 176 33.07 33.12 42.50
C LEU A 176 31.87 33.79 41.82
N TRP A 177 30.70 33.63 42.41
CA TRP A 177 29.49 34.37 42.04
C TRP A 177 29.15 35.39 43.13
N THR A 178 28.49 36.46 42.75
CA THR A 178 27.99 37.47 43.68
C THR A 178 26.56 37.86 43.36
N GLN A 179 25.82 38.26 44.39
CA GLN A 179 24.38 38.52 44.37
C GLN A 179 24.06 39.90 44.94
N GLY A 180 23.04 40.57 44.39
CA GLY A 180 22.33 41.65 45.08
C GLY A 180 21.45 41.11 46.21
N GLY A 181 21.66 41.59 47.44
CA GLY A 181 21.01 41.07 48.64
C GLY A 181 21.65 39.81 49.21
N THR A 182 20.82 38.92 49.75
CA THR A 182 21.22 37.62 50.29
C THR A 182 20.37 36.49 49.71
N PRO A 183 20.82 35.22 49.71
CA PRO A 183 20.03 34.12 49.16
C PRO A 183 18.66 33.92 49.82
N ALA A 184 18.51 34.32 51.09
CA ALA A 184 17.24 34.29 51.82
C ALA A 184 16.41 35.59 51.68
N GLN A 185 17.05 36.70 51.26
CA GLN A 185 16.44 38.01 51.05
C GLN A 185 17.11 38.73 49.87
N PRO A 186 16.77 38.37 48.60
CA PRO A 186 17.33 38.99 47.40
C PRO A 186 17.16 40.52 47.35
N LEU A 187 16.06 41.04 47.88
CA LEU A 187 15.81 42.49 48.00
C LEU A 187 16.10 43.04 49.41
N ASN A 188 16.96 42.36 50.19
CA ASN A 188 17.32 42.73 51.57
C ASN A 188 16.11 42.92 52.52
N GLY A 189 15.00 42.22 52.27
CA GLY A 189 13.75 42.36 53.03
C GLY A 189 12.98 43.65 52.74
N LYS A 190 13.31 44.35 51.64
CA LYS A 190 12.75 45.64 51.23
C LYS A 190 12.01 45.58 49.89
N GLN A 191 11.42 44.43 49.54
CA GLN A 191 10.66 44.23 48.30
C GLN A 191 9.51 45.24 48.08
N GLU A 192 8.95 45.80 49.15
CA GLU A 192 7.94 46.87 49.10
C GLU A 192 8.51 48.26 48.77
N GLN A 193 9.83 48.44 48.85
CA GLN A 193 10.53 49.72 48.61
C GLN A 193 11.41 49.69 47.34
N TYR A 194 11.98 48.52 47.00
CA TYR A 194 12.97 48.36 45.94
C TYR A 194 12.65 47.17 45.05
N GLY A 195 12.50 47.41 43.75
CA GLY A 195 12.53 46.37 42.71
C GLY A 195 13.95 46.16 42.19
N PHE A 196 14.27 44.95 41.75
CA PHE A 196 15.56 44.68 41.07
C PHE A 196 15.57 45.28 39.67
N GLY A 197 16.62 46.01 39.32
CA GLY A 197 16.85 46.56 37.98
C GLY A 197 17.98 45.86 37.24
N ALA A 198 19.21 45.90 37.77
CA ALA A 198 20.38 45.26 37.15
C ALA A 198 21.51 44.97 38.15
N LEU A 199 22.32 43.96 37.85
CA LEU A 199 23.64 43.71 38.44
C LEU A 199 24.69 43.60 37.32
N ARG A 200 25.86 44.23 37.50
CA ARG A 200 27.02 44.17 36.58
C ARG A 200 28.30 44.03 37.37
N CYS A 201 29.11 43.00 37.12
CA CYS A 201 30.28 42.67 37.95
C CYS A 201 31.51 42.25 37.16
N ALA A 202 32.63 42.94 37.39
CA ALA A 202 33.93 42.80 36.74
C ALA A 202 33.95 43.09 35.24
N GLN A 203 33.14 42.40 34.45
CA GLN A 203 32.75 42.80 33.09
C GLN A 203 31.25 43.07 33.12
N ASP A 204 30.77 43.97 32.26
CA ASP A 204 29.33 44.16 32.13
C ASP A 204 28.66 42.86 31.66
N ALA A 205 27.56 42.51 32.30
CA ALA A 205 26.91 41.21 32.27
C ALA A 205 26.32 40.90 30.89
N LEU A 206 26.28 39.60 30.54
CA LEU A 206 25.61 39.18 29.29
C LEU A 206 24.09 39.11 29.46
N ASN A 207 23.62 38.74 30.65
CA ASN A 207 22.21 38.59 31.00
C ASN A 207 21.83 39.63 32.07
N GLY A 208 20.54 39.73 32.39
CA GLY A 208 20.00 40.70 33.36
C GLY A 208 19.54 40.10 34.68
N ASP A 209 20.23 39.10 35.22
CA ASP A 209 19.90 38.40 36.47
C ASP A 209 20.54 39.03 37.72
N ASN A 210 19.96 38.75 38.90
CA ASN A 210 20.43 39.26 40.21
C ASN A 210 21.73 38.59 40.71
N VAL A 211 22.43 37.86 39.84
CA VAL A 211 23.69 37.16 40.09
C VAL A 211 24.67 37.34 38.94
N GLU A 212 25.96 37.52 39.22
CA GLU A 212 27.00 37.55 38.19
C GLU A 212 28.31 36.93 38.71
N ARG A 213 29.07 36.31 37.81
CA ARG A 213 30.35 35.65 38.07
C ARG A 213 31.48 36.66 38.09
N VAL A 214 32.05 36.87 39.27
CA VAL A 214 33.22 37.73 39.43
C VAL A 214 34.45 37.05 38.84
N SER A 215 35.08 37.75 37.90
CA SER A 215 36.38 37.39 37.33
C SER A 215 37.34 38.58 37.45
N PHE A 216 38.64 38.37 37.24
CA PHE A 216 39.64 39.45 37.23
C PHE A 216 40.33 39.47 35.86
N PRO A 217 40.25 40.57 35.10
CA PRO A 217 41.02 40.74 33.86
C PRO A 217 42.53 40.55 34.08
N SER A 218 43.27 40.20 33.03
CA SER A 218 44.71 39.90 33.16
C SER A 218 45.49 41.11 33.70
N GLY A 219 46.19 40.91 34.82
CA GLY A 219 46.90 41.97 35.54
C GLY A 219 46.08 42.76 36.55
N ALA A 220 44.75 42.60 36.60
CA ALA A 220 43.91 43.27 37.60
C ALA A 220 44.10 42.69 39.01
N ARG A 221 43.90 43.55 40.01
CA ARG A 221 43.73 43.24 41.43
C ARG A 221 42.43 43.79 42.01
N HIS A 222 41.73 44.62 41.25
CA HIS A 222 40.48 45.26 41.63
C HIS A 222 39.47 45.21 40.50
N VAL A 223 38.19 45.07 40.84
CA VAL A 223 37.04 45.13 39.94
C VAL A 223 35.83 45.79 40.62
N PHE A 224 34.91 46.31 39.82
CA PHE A 224 33.65 46.88 40.30
C PHE A 224 32.48 45.90 40.19
N CYS A 225 31.51 46.06 41.10
CA CYS A 225 30.19 45.46 41.06
C CYS A 225 29.14 46.55 41.27
N TYR A 226 28.30 46.80 40.27
CA TYR A 226 27.22 47.79 40.32
C TYR A 226 25.86 47.11 40.36
N TYR A 227 25.06 47.47 41.37
CA TYR A 227 23.69 47.04 41.56
C TYR A 227 22.75 48.24 41.44
N TYR A 228 21.65 48.06 40.73
CA TYR A 228 20.61 49.06 40.53
C TYR A 228 19.26 48.52 40.96
N ALA A 229 18.56 49.30 41.81
CA ALA A 229 17.17 49.09 42.16
C ALA A 229 16.28 50.24 41.66
N VAL A 230 14.97 50.00 41.60
CA VAL A 230 13.96 51.00 41.25
C VAL A 230 13.02 51.25 42.43
N THR A 231 12.67 52.51 42.68
CA THR A 231 11.78 52.93 43.79
C THR A 231 10.76 53.98 43.34
N PRO A 232 9.46 53.77 43.59
CA PRO A 232 8.85 52.52 44.07
C PRO A 232 8.83 51.43 42.97
N PRO A 233 8.94 50.14 43.32
CA PRO A 233 8.64 49.07 42.37
C PRO A 233 7.14 49.05 42.01
N PRO A 234 6.77 48.64 40.79
CA PRO A 234 5.44 48.09 40.54
C PRO A 234 5.33 46.71 41.22
N GLY A 235 4.11 46.28 41.56
CA GLY A 235 3.88 44.89 41.98
C GLY A 235 4.23 43.90 40.86
N ALA A 236 4.42 42.62 41.18
CA ALA A 236 4.81 41.60 40.20
C ALA A 236 3.64 40.66 39.84
N GLY A 237 3.36 40.52 38.55
CA GLY A 237 2.40 39.55 37.99
C GLY A 237 3.06 38.62 36.96
N THR A 238 2.29 37.65 36.46
CA THR A 238 2.73 36.67 35.46
C THR A 238 1.90 36.78 34.18
N ILE A 239 2.56 36.77 33.03
CA ILE A 239 1.91 36.63 31.72
C ILE A 239 2.44 35.36 31.06
N LYS A 240 1.55 34.46 30.66
CA LYS A 240 1.86 33.26 29.87
C LYS A 240 1.24 33.40 28.49
N VAL A 241 2.04 33.23 27.44
CA VAL A 241 1.55 33.15 26.06
C VAL A 241 1.66 31.71 25.60
N VAL A 242 0.57 31.17 25.06
CA VAL A 242 0.41 29.81 24.54
C VAL A 242 0.13 29.90 23.05
N LYS A 243 0.70 28.99 22.27
CA LYS A 243 0.44 28.81 20.85
C LYS A 243 -0.11 27.41 20.60
N HIS A 244 -1.32 27.36 20.05
CA HIS A 244 -2.02 26.17 19.60
C HIS A 244 -2.07 26.14 18.06
N ILE A 245 -2.25 24.94 17.50
CA ILE A 245 -2.48 24.70 16.07
C ILE A 245 -3.73 23.82 15.95
N GLU A 246 -4.72 24.32 15.22
CA GLU A 246 -5.80 23.50 14.67
C GLU A 246 -5.36 22.94 13.32
N GLY A 247 -5.65 21.66 13.04
CA GLY A 247 -5.20 20.98 11.82
C GLY A 247 -3.85 20.27 11.94
N ALA A 248 -3.37 19.74 10.81
CA ALA A 248 -2.02 19.18 10.70
C ALA A 248 -1.00 20.26 10.34
N GLY A 249 0.11 20.34 11.08
CA GLY A 249 1.23 21.21 10.77
C GLY A 249 2.22 21.44 11.92
N GLN A 250 3.27 22.19 11.60
CA GLN A 250 4.24 22.74 12.55
C GLN A 250 4.65 24.14 12.07
N GLY A 251 4.89 25.06 13.01
CA GLY A 251 5.32 26.42 12.70
C GLY A 251 6.06 27.09 13.86
N ASP A 252 6.91 28.05 13.51
CA ASP A 252 7.58 28.98 14.43
C ASP A 252 6.82 30.31 14.38
N PHE A 253 6.13 30.66 15.47
CA PHE A 253 5.24 31.82 15.50
C PHE A 253 5.87 32.97 16.28
N ARG A 254 6.18 34.07 15.59
CA ARG A 254 6.84 35.26 16.16
C ARG A 254 5.82 36.18 16.82
N MET A 255 6.10 36.60 18.05
CA MET A 255 5.22 37.38 18.91
C MET A 255 5.86 38.75 19.20
N ASN A 256 5.46 39.77 18.46
CA ASN A 256 6.04 41.11 18.51
C ASN A 256 5.35 41.95 19.61
N GLY A 257 6.11 42.68 20.42
CA GLY A 257 5.56 43.63 21.39
C GLY A 257 6.45 43.89 22.60
N ASN A 258 5.99 44.72 23.54
CA ASN A 258 6.80 45.10 24.70
C ASN A 258 6.89 44.02 25.80
N LEU A 259 6.15 42.90 25.66
CA LEU A 259 6.17 41.79 26.62
C LEU A 259 7.56 41.14 26.73
N SER A 260 8.26 40.97 25.61
CA SER A 260 9.63 40.47 25.61
C SER A 260 10.64 41.60 25.78
N TYR A 261 11.82 41.25 26.30
CA TYR A 261 13.01 42.08 26.23
C TYR A 261 14.01 41.56 25.19
N ALA A 262 13.77 40.42 24.54
CA ALA A 262 14.59 39.99 23.42
C ALA A 262 14.16 40.72 22.14
N ASP A 263 15.09 40.86 21.21
CA ASP A 263 14.85 41.08 19.78
C ASP A 263 15.57 39.91 19.09
N THR A 264 14.81 38.93 18.59
CA THR A 264 15.36 37.63 18.16
C THR A 264 15.85 37.64 16.72
N ASN A 265 15.39 38.58 15.88
CA ASN A 265 15.81 38.72 14.48
C ASN A 265 16.70 39.96 14.22
N ASN A 266 16.82 40.87 15.19
CA ASN A 266 17.50 42.18 15.11
C ASN A 266 16.78 43.18 14.17
N ASP A 267 15.45 43.13 14.07
CA ASP A 267 14.67 44.11 13.29
C ASP A 267 14.35 45.41 14.04
N GLY A 268 14.65 45.47 15.35
CA GLY A 268 14.41 46.63 16.21
C GLY A 268 13.07 46.61 16.95
N VAL A 269 12.27 45.56 16.79
CA VAL A 269 11.05 45.29 17.57
C VAL A 269 11.34 44.16 18.55
N ASN A 270 11.04 44.38 19.84
CA ASN A 270 11.14 43.30 20.82
C ASN A 270 10.15 42.16 20.48
N ASP A 271 10.61 40.92 20.52
CA ASP A 271 9.83 39.74 20.15
C ASP A 271 10.27 38.45 20.87
N PHE A 272 9.52 37.37 20.62
CA PHE A 272 9.90 36.00 20.96
C PHE A 272 9.23 35.02 20.00
N VAL A 273 9.68 33.76 19.95
CA VAL A 273 9.16 32.75 19.01
C VAL A 273 8.59 31.55 19.78
N LEU A 274 7.42 31.07 19.35
CA LEU A 274 6.76 29.87 19.87
C LEU A 274 6.70 28.78 18.79
N SER A 275 7.48 27.71 18.96
CA SER A 275 7.58 26.57 18.03
C SER A 275 6.52 25.49 18.33
N ALA A 276 5.32 25.61 17.74
CA ALA A 276 4.19 24.72 17.98
C ALA A 276 4.01 23.67 16.86
N SER A 277 3.41 22.53 17.20
CA SER A 277 3.02 21.47 16.23
C SER A 277 1.68 20.85 16.62
N THR A 278 1.00 20.17 15.69
CA THR A 278 -0.24 19.42 15.96
C THR A 278 -0.13 18.56 17.22
N GLY A 279 -1.13 18.68 18.10
CA GLY A 279 -1.18 17.95 19.38
C GLY A 279 -0.14 18.37 20.42
N LYS A 280 0.65 19.43 20.19
CA LYS A 280 1.72 19.89 21.07
C LYS A 280 1.89 21.41 21.02
N ASP A 281 1.19 22.08 21.92
CA ASP A 281 1.29 23.52 22.15
C ASP A 281 2.72 23.94 22.50
N ALA A 282 3.08 25.17 22.09
CA ALA A 282 4.23 25.89 22.62
C ALA A 282 3.76 26.92 23.64
N SER A 283 4.61 27.28 24.61
CA SER A 283 4.32 28.42 25.48
C SER A 283 5.56 29.03 26.13
N GLN A 284 5.48 30.33 26.43
CA GLN A 284 6.49 31.07 27.17
C GLN A 284 5.82 31.87 28.30
N THR A 285 6.51 31.98 29.43
CA THR A 285 6.03 32.65 30.64
C THR A 285 6.98 33.79 31.01
N PHE A 286 6.41 34.93 31.40
CA PHE A 286 7.11 36.17 31.74
C PHE A 286 6.65 36.65 33.11
N VAL A 287 7.58 36.99 33.99
CA VAL A 287 7.28 37.77 35.21
C VAL A 287 7.46 39.25 34.86
N ARG A 288 6.45 40.06 35.17
CA ARG A 288 6.32 41.44 34.69
C ARG A 288 5.68 42.34 35.73
N GLY A 289 6.03 43.62 35.68
CA GLY A 289 5.49 44.64 36.58
C GLY A 289 4.04 44.97 36.28
N GLU A 290 3.29 45.28 37.33
CA GLU A 290 1.93 45.80 37.29
C GLU A 290 1.78 46.93 36.25
N SER A 291 0.69 46.88 35.47
CA SER A 291 0.39 47.84 34.41
C SER A 291 -1.06 48.31 34.44
N ASP A 292 -1.26 49.56 34.07
CA ASP A 292 -2.56 50.11 33.73
C ASP A 292 -2.80 49.97 32.22
N ILE A 293 -4.02 49.57 31.83
CA ILE A 293 -4.33 49.24 30.44
C ILE A 293 -4.47 50.46 29.52
N ASP A 294 -4.76 51.64 30.09
CA ASP A 294 -4.98 52.88 29.34
C ASP A 294 -3.71 53.76 29.23
N SER A 295 -2.68 53.49 30.03
CA SER A 295 -1.46 54.30 30.07
C SER A 295 -0.13 53.56 29.91
N ASN A 296 0.00 52.28 30.32
CA ASN A 296 1.25 51.52 30.12
C ASN A 296 1.08 49.98 29.95
N PRO A 297 0.13 49.50 29.13
CA PRO A 297 -0.18 48.08 28.97
C PRO A 297 1.03 47.25 28.51
N TRP A 298 1.00 45.98 28.89
CA TRP A 298 1.78 44.96 28.19
C TRP A 298 1.10 44.63 26.87
N THR A 299 1.83 44.70 25.77
CA THR A 299 1.33 44.49 24.42
C THR A 299 2.12 43.39 23.73
N PHE A 300 1.41 42.55 22.99
CA PHE A 300 1.97 41.55 22.10
C PHE A 300 0.96 41.17 21.01
N GLN A 301 1.46 40.83 19.84
CA GLN A 301 0.68 40.44 18.67
C GLN A 301 1.48 39.40 17.86
N GLU A 302 0.81 38.40 17.32
CA GLU A 302 1.47 37.46 16.41
C GLU A 302 1.77 38.12 15.06
N ALA A 303 3.04 38.05 14.64
CA ALA A 303 3.48 38.50 13.34
C ALA A 303 3.25 37.40 12.29
N LEU A 304 2.03 37.31 11.78
CA LEU A 304 1.69 36.44 10.64
C LEU A 304 2.54 36.81 9.42
N GLU A 305 3.41 35.90 8.97
CA GLU A 305 4.25 36.13 7.80
C GLU A 305 3.42 36.03 6.50
N PRO A 306 3.43 37.04 5.62
CA PRO A 306 2.67 37.01 4.36
C PRO A 306 3.10 35.85 3.46
N GLY A 307 2.14 35.04 3.00
CA GLY A 307 2.42 33.84 2.20
C GLY A 307 2.89 32.63 3.01
N SER A 308 2.74 32.64 4.33
CA SER A 308 2.94 31.45 5.18
C SER A 308 1.75 30.48 5.19
N GLY A 309 0.58 30.89 4.67
CA GLY A 309 -0.68 30.13 4.71
C GLY A 309 -1.31 29.98 6.10
N TRP A 310 -0.64 30.42 7.17
CA TRP A 310 -1.16 30.37 8.54
C TRP A 310 -2.13 31.53 8.77
N GLU A 311 -3.36 31.21 9.16
CA GLU A 311 -4.38 32.19 9.57
C GLU A 311 -4.66 32.12 11.06
N LEU A 312 -5.00 33.26 11.69
CA LEU A 312 -5.38 33.33 13.10
C LEU A 312 -6.87 32.99 13.27
N VAL A 313 -7.17 31.99 14.09
CA VAL A 313 -8.55 31.57 14.38
C VAL A 313 -9.20 32.53 15.37
N GLY A 314 -9.75 33.62 14.85
CA GLY A 314 -10.47 34.63 15.61
C GLY A 314 -9.57 35.56 16.43
N SER A 315 -10.02 35.95 17.62
CA SER A 315 -9.24 36.75 18.58
C SER A 315 -8.63 35.85 19.67
N PRO A 316 -7.39 36.08 20.14
CA PRO A 316 -6.76 35.26 21.17
C PRO A 316 -7.61 35.13 22.45
N ASP A 317 -7.73 33.91 22.97
CA ASP A 317 -8.42 33.65 24.25
C ASP A 317 -7.50 34.00 25.42
N CYS A 318 -7.89 34.96 26.24
CA CYS A 318 -7.06 35.52 27.29
C CYS A 318 -7.79 35.54 28.64
N VAL A 319 -7.23 34.83 29.62
CA VAL A 319 -7.87 34.56 30.91
C VAL A 319 -6.98 35.00 32.08
N ALA A 320 -7.50 35.89 32.92
CA ALA A 320 -6.89 36.29 34.19
C ALA A 320 -7.26 35.32 35.34
N ARG A 321 -6.27 35.00 36.18
CA ARG A 321 -6.42 34.21 37.41
C ARG A 321 -5.72 34.90 38.58
N ALA A 322 -6.41 34.97 39.71
CA ALA A 322 -5.84 35.39 40.99
C ALA A 322 -4.94 34.29 41.58
N ALA A 323 -4.10 34.65 42.56
CA ALA A 323 -3.13 33.74 43.19
C ALA A 323 -3.77 32.54 43.94
N ASP A 324 -5.06 32.61 44.26
CA ASP A 324 -5.85 31.53 44.86
C ASP A 324 -6.52 30.60 43.82
N GLY A 325 -6.32 30.88 42.52
CA GLY A 325 -6.96 30.19 41.40
C GLY A 325 -8.33 30.75 41.00
N GLY A 326 -8.83 31.78 41.69
CA GLY A 326 -10.06 32.50 41.34
C GLY A 326 -9.93 33.36 40.07
N THR A 327 -11.04 33.98 39.65
CA THR A 327 -11.04 34.93 38.53
C THR A 327 -10.19 36.16 38.87
N GLY A 328 -9.22 36.49 38.00
CA GLY A 328 -8.39 37.69 38.17
C GLY A 328 -9.12 38.99 37.83
N ARG A 329 -8.51 40.12 38.19
CA ARG A 329 -8.96 41.49 37.93
C ARG A 329 -8.14 42.21 36.87
N SER A 330 -7.04 41.61 36.40
CA SER A 330 -6.21 42.12 35.31
C SER A 330 -7.07 42.46 34.10
N ALA A 331 -6.98 43.71 33.63
CA ALA A 331 -7.72 44.17 32.47
C ALA A 331 -7.08 43.61 31.20
N ILE A 332 -7.91 43.17 30.25
CA ILE A 332 -7.46 42.58 28.99
C ILE A 332 -8.28 43.17 27.85
N ARG A 333 -7.62 43.53 26.75
CA ARG A 333 -8.23 43.85 25.45
C ARG A 333 -7.60 42.96 24.39
N THR A 334 -8.42 42.45 23.48
CA THR A 334 -7.97 41.72 22.30
C THR A 334 -8.70 42.26 21.06
N ASP A 335 -8.08 42.16 19.90
CA ASP A 335 -8.71 42.51 18.61
C ASP A 335 -8.64 41.36 17.60
N SER A 336 -9.35 41.53 16.47
CA SER A 336 -9.41 40.56 15.37
C SER A 336 -8.17 40.56 14.47
N ALA A 337 -7.15 41.36 14.77
CA ALA A 337 -5.82 41.27 14.15
C ALA A 337 -4.84 40.49 15.05
N GLY A 338 -5.32 39.94 16.17
CA GLY A 338 -4.49 39.19 17.11
C GLY A 338 -3.68 40.05 18.07
N LYS A 339 -3.95 41.35 18.19
CA LYS A 339 -3.27 42.17 19.20
C LYS A 339 -3.88 41.92 20.58
N VAL A 340 -3.02 41.78 21.58
CA VAL A 340 -3.39 41.69 23.01
C VAL A 340 -2.83 42.91 23.75
N GLU A 341 -3.62 43.50 24.65
CA GLU A 341 -3.20 44.51 25.62
C GLU A 341 -3.62 44.10 27.04
N ILE A 342 -2.68 44.15 28.00
CA ILE A 342 -2.91 43.74 29.39
C ILE A 342 -2.57 44.88 30.37
N GLY A 343 -3.56 45.25 31.19
CA GLY A 343 -3.38 45.91 32.47
C GLY A 343 -3.21 44.85 33.56
N LEU A 344 -1.96 44.47 33.82
CA LEU A 344 -1.58 43.35 34.68
C LEU A 344 -1.66 43.79 36.14
N VAL A 345 -2.34 43.01 36.97
CA VAL A 345 -2.46 43.24 38.41
C VAL A 345 -1.44 42.40 39.19
N GLU A 346 -0.94 42.92 40.31
CA GLU A 346 -0.01 42.21 41.19
C GLU A 346 -0.54 40.84 41.63
N GLY A 347 0.34 39.83 41.61
CA GLY A 347 0.07 38.46 42.06
C GLY A 347 -0.80 37.63 41.11
N GLU A 348 -1.34 38.23 40.04
CA GLU A 348 -2.20 37.53 39.09
C GLU A 348 -1.38 36.84 37.97
N THR A 349 -2.00 35.82 37.35
CA THR A 349 -1.52 35.19 36.14
C THR A 349 -2.52 35.40 35.02
N VAL A 350 -2.10 36.07 33.94
CA VAL A 350 -2.86 36.10 32.68
C VAL A 350 -2.28 35.03 31.74
N THR A 351 -3.14 34.14 31.23
CA THR A 351 -2.77 33.21 30.15
C THR A 351 -3.51 33.61 28.88
N CYS A 352 -2.78 33.80 27.78
CA CYS A 352 -3.33 34.07 26.46
C CYS A 352 -2.96 32.97 25.47
N THR A 353 -3.95 32.43 24.77
CA THR A 353 -3.80 31.38 23.75
C THR A 353 -4.07 31.95 22.37
N TYR A 354 -3.08 31.84 21.49
CA TYR A 354 -3.23 32.06 20.05
C TYR A 354 -3.47 30.70 19.39
N THR A 355 -4.49 30.61 18.55
CA THR A 355 -4.81 29.42 17.76
C THR A 355 -4.73 29.78 16.29
N ASN A 356 -3.99 29.01 15.50
CA ASN A 356 -3.99 29.16 14.04
C ASN A 356 -4.37 27.87 13.34
N SER A 357 -4.93 28.03 12.16
CA SER A 357 -5.20 26.99 11.16
C SER A 357 -4.39 27.26 9.89
N ARG A 358 -4.37 26.28 8.98
CA ARG A 358 -3.72 26.36 7.67
C ARG A 358 -4.55 25.55 6.67
N SER A 359 -4.92 26.17 5.55
CA SER A 359 -5.66 25.50 4.48
C SER A 359 -4.76 25.16 3.28
N GLY A 360 -5.18 24.14 2.53
CA GLY A 360 -4.84 23.95 1.13
C GLY A 360 -5.94 24.56 0.24
N GLY A 361 -5.75 24.50 -1.08
CA GLY A 361 -6.67 25.03 -2.08
C GLY A 361 -7.83 24.08 -2.43
N GLU A 362 -8.19 24.05 -3.72
CA GLU A 362 -9.28 23.21 -4.24
C GLU A 362 -8.85 21.72 -4.23
N GLY A 363 -9.62 20.87 -3.57
CA GLY A 363 -9.37 19.44 -3.49
C GLY A 363 -10.35 18.63 -4.33
N LEU A 364 -9.87 17.62 -5.06
CA LEU A 364 -10.67 16.78 -5.96
C LEU A 364 -10.24 15.31 -5.88
N LEU A 365 -11.21 14.41 -5.62
CA LEU A 365 -11.01 12.96 -5.68
C LEU A 365 -11.88 12.36 -6.80
N GLN A 366 -11.28 11.57 -7.68
CA GLN A 366 -11.94 10.96 -8.84
C GLN A 366 -11.71 9.45 -8.94
N LYS A 367 -12.64 8.74 -9.59
CA LYS A 367 -12.60 7.30 -9.84
C LYS A 367 -12.69 7.01 -11.33
N GLU A 368 -11.78 6.19 -11.83
CA GLU A 368 -11.81 5.62 -13.19
C GLU A 368 -11.86 4.08 -13.14
N THR A 369 -12.36 3.48 -14.22
CA THR A 369 -12.23 2.05 -14.50
C THR A 369 -11.67 1.77 -15.88
N LEU A 370 -10.96 0.65 -16.01
CA LEU A 370 -10.46 0.05 -17.25
C LEU A 370 -11.04 -1.37 -17.39
N GLY A 371 -11.21 -1.85 -18.62
CA GLY A 371 -11.75 -3.19 -18.92
C GLY A 371 -13.27 -3.37 -18.66
N GLY A 372 -13.90 -2.46 -17.90
CA GLY A 372 -15.33 -2.50 -17.60
C GLY A 372 -15.82 -1.25 -16.88
N THR A 373 -17.05 -1.30 -16.36
CA THR A 373 -17.69 -0.27 -15.54
C THR A 373 -18.30 -0.89 -14.29
N GLY A 374 -18.35 -0.13 -13.20
CA GLY A 374 -18.83 -0.63 -11.91
C GLY A 374 -19.16 0.47 -10.92
N THR A 375 -19.79 0.06 -9.81
CA THR A 375 -20.04 0.89 -8.63
C THR A 375 -19.05 0.52 -7.53
N PHE A 376 -18.40 1.52 -6.94
CA PHE A 376 -17.37 1.35 -5.91
C PHE A 376 -17.75 2.15 -4.68
N ASP A 377 -17.67 1.51 -3.51
CA ASP A 377 -17.93 2.14 -2.22
C ASP A 377 -16.61 2.64 -1.65
N ILE A 378 -16.56 3.92 -1.28
CA ILE A 378 -15.31 4.63 -0.96
C ILE A 378 -15.57 5.52 0.25
N ASP A 379 -14.87 5.26 1.35
CA ASP A 379 -14.78 6.20 2.48
C ASP A 379 -13.59 7.16 2.27
N LEU A 380 -13.64 8.32 2.93
CA LEU A 380 -12.53 9.28 2.98
C LEU A 380 -12.26 9.67 4.43
N ASP A 381 -11.20 9.11 5.01
CA ASP A 381 -10.64 9.59 6.28
C ASP A 381 -9.99 10.95 6.04
N VAL A 382 -10.38 11.96 6.82
CA VAL A 382 -9.93 13.36 6.71
C VAL A 382 -9.00 13.74 7.89
N PRO A 383 -8.07 14.69 7.73
CA PRO A 383 -7.19 15.10 8.81
C PRO A 383 -7.95 15.78 9.96
N PRO A 384 -7.42 15.77 11.21
CA PRO A 384 -8.08 16.40 12.35
C PRO A 384 -8.40 17.87 12.09
N GLY A 385 -9.62 18.31 12.42
CA GLY A 385 -10.08 19.68 12.18
C GLY A 385 -10.71 19.92 10.80
N ALA A 386 -10.51 19.02 9.83
CA ALA A 386 -11.29 19.05 8.58
C ALA A 386 -12.77 18.71 8.86
N PRO A 387 -13.72 19.28 8.10
CA PRO A 387 -15.11 18.83 8.13
C PRO A 387 -15.20 17.39 7.57
N PRO A 388 -16.11 16.54 8.10
CA PRO A 388 -16.33 15.21 7.54
C PRO A 388 -16.90 15.31 6.12
N VAL A 389 -16.36 14.52 5.20
CA VAL A 389 -16.81 14.47 3.81
C VAL A 389 -17.71 13.24 3.62
N GLU A 390 -19.00 13.45 3.41
CA GLU A 390 -19.92 12.38 3.00
C GLU A 390 -19.67 12.01 1.54
N VAL A 391 -19.05 10.85 1.33
CA VAL A 391 -18.85 10.21 0.03
C VAL A 391 -19.96 9.20 -0.23
N ASN A 392 -20.40 9.10 -1.49
CA ASN A 392 -21.43 8.17 -1.94
C ASN A 392 -20.81 7.16 -2.93
N PRO A 393 -21.33 5.92 -3.02
CA PRO A 393 -20.81 4.92 -3.95
C PRO A 393 -20.76 5.42 -5.41
N VAL A 394 -19.55 5.62 -5.92
CA VAL A 394 -19.31 6.18 -7.25
C VAL A 394 -19.55 5.13 -8.32
N THR A 395 -20.28 5.48 -9.39
CA THR A 395 -20.55 4.56 -10.50
C THR A 395 -19.93 5.07 -11.79
N THR A 396 -18.93 4.36 -12.29
CA THR A 396 -18.25 4.70 -13.56
C THR A 396 -19.18 4.44 -14.75
N THR A 397 -19.41 5.46 -15.59
CA THR A 397 -20.35 5.31 -16.72
C THR A 397 -19.71 4.75 -17.98
N ARG A 398 -18.39 4.93 -18.15
CA ARG A 398 -17.59 4.47 -19.31
C ARG A 398 -16.17 4.13 -18.86
N PRO A 399 -15.52 3.09 -19.43
CA PRO A 399 -14.10 2.85 -19.16
C PRO A 399 -13.22 3.97 -19.71
N GLY A 400 -12.13 4.31 -19.02
CA GLY A 400 -11.21 5.40 -19.40
C GLY A 400 -11.82 6.80 -19.27
N VAL A 401 -12.80 6.97 -18.38
CA VAL A 401 -13.42 8.26 -18.06
C VAL A 401 -13.53 8.39 -16.54
N PRO A 402 -12.81 9.34 -15.91
CA PRO A 402 -12.97 9.64 -14.49
C PRO A 402 -14.36 10.23 -14.17
N GLU A 403 -14.99 9.70 -13.12
CA GLU A 403 -16.13 10.33 -12.43
C GLU A 403 -15.65 10.94 -11.10
N THR A 404 -16.27 12.03 -10.63
CA THR A 404 -15.91 12.63 -9.34
C THR A 404 -16.52 11.85 -8.17
N VAL A 405 -15.68 11.59 -7.15
CA VAL A 405 -16.06 10.95 -5.88
C VAL A 405 -16.38 12.02 -4.82
N ALA A 406 -15.48 13.00 -4.68
CA ALA A 406 -15.61 14.12 -3.75
C ALA A 406 -14.86 15.36 -4.28
N GLY A 407 -15.21 16.53 -3.78
CA GLY A 407 -14.42 17.74 -3.98
C GLY A 407 -14.80 18.87 -3.02
N SER A 408 -13.89 19.79 -2.78
CA SER A 408 -14.07 20.97 -1.92
C SER A 408 -13.31 22.17 -2.50
N GLN A 409 -13.86 23.37 -2.35
CA GLN A 409 -13.20 24.62 -2.79
C GLN A 409 -11.99 24.99 -1.92
N GLU A 410 -11.92 24.44 -0.70
CA GLU A 410 -10.85 24.64 0.26
C GLU A 410 -10.72 23.36 1.10
N VAL A 411 -9.51 22.94 1.43
CA VAL A 411 -9.21 21.75 2.26
C VAL A 411 -8.32 22.14 3.44
N VAL A 412 -8.26 21.31 4.48
CA VAL A 412 -7.36 21.54 5.63
C VAL A 412 -6.06 20.77 5.39
N THR A 413 -4.90 21.33 5.72
CA THR A 413 -3.63 20.62 5.51
C THR A 413 -3.53 19.37 6.39
N GLY A 414 -2.93 18.30 5.85
CA GLY A 414 -2.69 17.04 6.53
C GLY A 414 -3.02 15.80 5.68
N THR A 415 -2.89 14.62 6.30
CA THR A 415 -3.12 13.35 5.63
C THR A 415 -4.62 13.08 5.39
N TYR A 416 -5.00 12.94 4.14
CA TYR A 416 -6.27 12.33 3.71
C TYR A 416 -6.02 10.87 3.34
N THR A 417 -6.96 9.97 3.64
CA THR A 417 -6.88 8.55 3.22
C THR A 417 -8.18 8.11 2.57
N ALA A 418 -8.15 7.86 1.27
CA ALA A 418 -9.23 7.20 0.56
C ALA A 418 -9.20 5.68 0.85
N ILE A 419 -10.36 5.11 1.15
CA ILE A 419 -10.54 3.71 1.52
C ILE A 419 -11.60 3.12 0.58
N GLU A 420 -11.17 2.33 -0.40
CA GLU A 420 -12.09 1.71 -1.35
C GLU A 420 -12.40 0.26 -0.94
N HIS A 421 -13.69 -0.05 -0.76
CA HIS A 421 -14.17 -1.40 -0.45
C HIS A 421 -14.21 -2.23 -1.71
N LYS A 422 -13.65 -3.45 -1.65
CA LYS A 422 -13.58 -4.33 -2.81
C LYS A 422 -14.99 -4.82 -3.18
N PRO A 423 -15.41 -4.71 -4.46
CA PRO A 423 -16.67 -5.28 -4.91
C PRO A 423 -16.74 -6.78 -4.59
N ALA A 424 -17.87 -7.22 -4.01
CA ALA A 424 -18.08 -8.63 -3.68
C ALA A 424 -18.04 -9.50 -4.96
N PRO A 425 -17.36 -10.67 -4.95
CA PRO A 425 -17.28 -11.54 -6.13
C PRO A 425 -18.66 -12.01 -6.60
N ASP A 426 -18.99 -11.73 -7.86
CA ASP A 426 -20.28 -12.07 -8.49
C ASP A 426 -20.17 -13.17 -9.58
N GLY A 427 -18.98 -13.76 -9.75
CA GLY A 427 -18.68 -14.76 -10.78
C GLY A 427 -18.56 -14.20 -12.21
N ARG A 428 -18.64 -12.89 -12.41
CA ARG A 428 -18.48 -12.25 -13.73
C ARG A 428 -17.07 -11.77 -14.00
N GLY A 429 -16.30 -11.46 -12.96
CA GLY A 429 -14.91 -11.03 -13.04
C GLY A 429 -14.36 -10.58 -11.69
N THR A 430 -13.15 -10.00 -11.72
CA THR A 430 -12.46 -9.45 -10.56
C THR A 430 -12.00 -8.03 -10.83
N TRP A 431 -12.16 -7.16 -9.83
CA TRP A 431 -11.63 -5.80 -9.83
C TRP A 431 -10.34 -5.71 -9.01
N GLU A 432 -9.40 -4.91 -9.49
CA GLU A 432 -8.17 -4.55 -8.78
C GLU A 432 -7.94 -3.04 -8.89
N LEU A 433 -7.70 -2.35 -7.77
CA LEU A 433 -7.19 -0.97 -7.80
C LEU A 433 -5.73 -1.03 -8.27
N THR A 434 -5.52 -0.63 -9.52
CA THR A 434 -4.26 -0.82 -10.26
C THR A 434 -3.38 0.42 -10.33
N SER A 435 -3.94 1.61 -10.06
CA SER A 435 -3.21 2.87 -10.01
C SER A 435 -3.91 3.87 -9.11
N ALA A 436 -3.12 4.67 -8.40
CA ALA A 436 -3.56 5.83 -7.64
C ALA A 436 -2.55 6.95 -7.87
N VAL A 437 -3.03 8.09 -8.36
CA VAL A 437 -2.19 9.24 -8.71
C VAL A 437 -2.76 10.49 -8.06
N CYS A 438 -1.98 11.17 -7.22
CA CYS A 438 -2.32 12.49 -6.68
C CYS A 438 -1.34 13.51 -7.22
N ASP A 439 -1.85 14.59 -7.79
CA ASP A 439 -1.07 15.76 -8.26
C ASP A 439 -0.01 15.44 -9.32
N GLY A 440 -0.17 14.30 -10.00
CA GLY A 440 0.72 13.76 -11.01
C GLY A 440 1.76 12.76 -10.50
N GLU A 441 1.86 12.53 -9.19
CA GLU A 441 2.73 11.52 -8.59
C GLU A 441 1.96 10.23 -8.21
N GLU A 442 2.60 9.07 -8.36
CA GLU A 442 2.01 7.76 -8.08
C GLU A 442 2.06 7.44 -6.58
N VAL A 443 0.90 7.24 -5.97
CA VAL A 443 0.72 7.08 -4.52
C VAL A 443 0.58 5.59 -4.16
N PRO A 444 1.28 5.08 -3.12
CA PRO A 444 1.28 3.65 -2.81
C PRO A 444 -0.08 3.13 -2.35
N ILE A 445 -0.64 2.18 -3.11
CA ILE A 445 -1.86 1.44 -2.76
C ILE A 445 -1.52 0.38 -1.70
N THR A 446 -2.26 0.41 -0.58
CA THR A 446 -2.17 -0.60 0.49
C THR A 446 -3.38 -1.52 0.45
N ASP A 447 -3.19 -2.76 0.00
CA ASP A 447 -4.22 -3.80 0.09
C ASP A 447 -4.30 -4.36 1.54
N THR A 448 -5.51 -4.38 2.10
CA THR A 448 -5.78 -4.88 3.47
C THR A 448 -6.71 -6.08 3.52
N GLY A 449 -6.93 -6.76 2.39
CA GLY A 449 -7.83 -7.91 2.26
C GLY A 449 -9.17 -7.50 1.65
N ASP A 450 -10.00 -6.80 2.43
CA ASP A 450 -11.36 -6.40 2.04
C ASP A 450 -11.46 -4.94 1.52
N THR A 451 -10.43 -4.12 1.77
CA THR A 451 -10.31 -2.72 1.32
C THR A 451 -8.92 -2.41 0.76
N TRP A 452 -8.86 -1.54 -0.25
CA TRP A 452 -7.64 -0.84 -0.64
C TRP A 452 -7.57 0.52 0.07
N ARG A 453 -6.36 0.99 0.39
CA ARG A 453 -6.12 2.32 0.99
C ARG A 453 -5.08 3.11 0.21
N VAL A 454 -5.33 4.40 0.04
CA VAL A 454 -4.43 5.37 -0.59
C VAL A 454 -4.39 6.60 0.31
N ALA A 455 -3.20 6.98 0.76
CA ALA A 455 -2.99 8.12 1.67
C ALA A 455 -2.15 9.21 1.00
N HIS A 456 -2.65 10.45 1.02
CA HIS A 456 -1.99 11.63 0.46
C HIS A 456 -1.83 12.71 1.54
N GLU A 457 -0.69 13.39 1.59
CA GLU A 457 -0.39 14.43 2.57
C GLU A 457 -0.55 15.80 1.92
N VAL A 458 -1.68 16.47 2.19
CA VAL A 458 -2.00 17.76 1.59
C VAL A 458 -1.24 18.88 2.30
N THR A 459 -0.36 19.56 1.57
CA THR A 459 0.36 20.73 2.07
C THR A 459 -0.40 22.03 1.81
N ALA A 460 0.10 23.16 2.33
CA ALA A 460 -0.60 24.44 2.16
C ALA A 460 -0.38 25.00 0.75
N ASP A 461 -1.36 25.78 0.27
CA ASP A 461 -1.41 26.34 -1.08
C ASP A 461 -1.42 25.27 -2.22
N GLU A 462 -1.50 23.99 -1.87
CA GLU A 462 -1.66 22.82 -2.76
C GLU A 462 -3.13 22.63 -3.13
N ASN A 463 -3.43 22.29 -4.39
CA ASN A 463 -4.78 21.96 -4.84
C ASN A 463 -4.82 20.44 -5.13
N PRO A 464 -5.09 19.57 -4.12
CA PRO A 464 -4.82 18.15 -4.24
C PRO A 464 -5.81 17.44 -5.17
N HIS A 465 -5.31 16.94 -6.30
CA HIS A 465 -6.09 16.28 -7.35
C HIS A 465 -5.71 14.79 -7.45
N CYS A 466 -6.53 13.93 -6.84
CA CYS A 466 -6.34 12.47 -6.79
C CYS A 466 -7.26 11.70 -7.75
N LEU A 467 -6.69 10.75 -8.50
CA LEU A 467 -7.38 9.79 -9.37
C LEU A 467 -7.08 8.35 -8.96
N LEU A 468 -8.13 7.56 -8.75
CA LEU A 468 -8.07 6.13 -8.43
C LEU A 468 -8.56 5.29 -9.62
N THR A 469 -7.71 4.47 -10.24
CA THR A 469 -8.05 3.69 -11.44
C THR A 469 -8.06 2.18 -11.18
N ASN A 470 -9.23 1.54 -11.33
CA ASN A 470 -9.37 0.08 -11.21
C ASN A 470 -9.34 -0.59 -12.58
N THR A 471 -8.78 -1.79 -12.65
CA THR A 471 -8.87 -2.65 -13.83
C THR A 471 -9.82 -3.81 -13.56
N TYR A 472 -10.71 -4.09 -14.51
CA TYR A 472 -11.57 -5.27 -14.52
C TYR A 472 -10.94 -6.40 -15.32
N THR A 473 -10.86 -7.59 -14.73
CA THR A 473 -10.57 -8.83 -15.44
C THR A 473 -11.83 -9.69 -15.50
N PRO A 474 -12.41 -9.96 -16.69
CA PRO A 474 -13.56 -10.86 -16.81
C PRO A 474 -13.25 -12.28 -16.31
N ALA A 475 -14.22 -12.92 -15.67
CA ALA A 475 -14.16 -14.34 -15.33
C ALA A 475 -14.53 -15.16 -16.57
N GLY A 476 -13.68 -16.13 -16.89
CA GLY A 476 -13.79 -16.92 -18.10
C GLY A 476 -14.77 -18.09 -17.99
N ALA A 477 -15.09 -18.67 -19.14
CA ALA A 477 -15.92 -19.86 -19.27
C ALA A 477 -15.58 -20.61 -20.56
N ILE A 478 -15.94 -21.89 -20.65
CA ILE A 478 -15.89 -22.66 -21.90
C ILE A 478 -17.24 -23.35 -22.07
N ALA A 479 -17.98 -22.92 -23.10
CA ALA A 479 -19.15 -23.65 -23.58
C ALA A 479 -18.71 -24.75 -24.54
N ILE A 480 -19.49 -25.82 -24.62
CA ILE A 480 -19.23 -26.95 -25.54
C ILE A 480 -20.52 -27.25 -26.30
N GLU A 481 -20.38 -27.47 -27.60
CA GLU A 481 -21.45 -27.88 -28.51
C GLU A 481 -21.07 -29.17 -29.24
N LYS A 482 -22.08 -29.95 -29.59
CA LYS A 482 -21.96 -31.24 -30.27
C LYS A 482 -22.72 -31.24 -31.59
N VAL A 483 -22.15 -31.90 -32.60
CA VAL A 483 -22.81 -32.28 -33.85
C VAL A 483 -22.46 -33.73 -34.19
N THR A 484 -23.41 -34.53 -34.69
CA THR A 484 -23.18 -35.91 -35.15
C THR A 484 -23.63 -36.15 -36.58
N ARG A 485 -23.00 -37.14 -37.24
CA ARG A 485 -23.32 -37.62 -38.60
C ARG A 485 -23.24 -39.14 -38.67
N GLY A 486 -24.11 -39.79 -39.44
CA GLY A 486 -24.25 -41.24 -39.49
C GLY A 486 -25.00 -41.83 -38.28
N GLY A 487 -25.62 -40.99 -37.45
CA GLY A 487 -26.41 -41.40 -36.29
C GLY A 487 -26.41 -40.39 -35.14
N THR A 488 -26.92 -40.82 -34.00
CA THR A 488 -27.03 -40.04 -32.75
C THR A 488 -26.33 -40.74 -31.59
N GLY A 489 -25.90 -39.99 -30.58
CA GLY A 489 -25.25 -40.55 -29.40
C GLY A 489 -25.05 -39.56 -28.26
N THR A 490 -24.44 -40.08 -27.19
CA THR A 490 -24.16 -39.38 -25.92
C THR A 490 -22.65 -39.22 -25.74
N PHE A 491 -22.17 -37.98 -25.63
CA PHE A 491 -20.74 -37.66 -25.62
C PHE A 491 -20.38 -36.94 -24.33
N GLY A 492 -19.45 -37.52 -23.56
CA GLY A 492 -18.96 -36.91 -22.33
C GLY A 492 -17.83 -35.94 -22.61
N TYR A 493 -17.69 -34.91 -21.79
CA TYR A 493 -16.64 -33.91 -21.88
C TYR A 493 -15.95 -33.68 -20.53
N GLY A 494 -14.67 -33.33 -20.59
CA GLY A 494 -13.89 -32.87 -19.46
C GLY A 494 -13.08 -31.63 -19.81
N VAL A 495 -13.05 -30.65 -18.90
CA VAL A 495 -12.16 -29.49 -19.00
C VAL A 495 -11.13 -29.51 -17.87
N THR A 496 -9.85 -29.42 -18.25
CA THR A 496 -8.71 -29.49 -17.33
C THR A 496 -7.81 -28.26 -17.51
N PRO A 497 -7.66 -27.37 -16.49
CA PRO A 497 -6.69 -26.29 -16.54
C PRO A 497 -5.26 -26.80 -16.34
N HIS A 498 -4.29 -26.20 -17.03
CA HIS A 498 -2.87 -26.48 -16.87
C HIS A 498 -2.00 -25.26 -17.24
N PRO A 499 -0.73 -25.22 -16.82
CA PRO A 499 0.24 -24.25 -17.33
C PRO A 499 0.44 -24.40 -18.84
N ALA A 500 0.63 -23.27 -19.54
CA ALA A 500 0.91 -23.23 -20.98
C ALA A 500 2.23 -23.92 -21.39
N VAL A 501 3.08 -24.29 -20.42
CA VAL A 501 4.39 -24.92 -20.64
C VAL A 501 4.39 -26.45 -20.53
N THR A 502 3.32 -27.07 -20.04
CA THR A 502 3.25 -28.54 -19.84
C THR A 502 2.65 -29.30 -21.03
N GLY A 503 2.08 -28.60 -22.02
CA GLY A 503 1.24 -29.22 -23.06
C GLY A 503 -0.10 -29.72 -22.51
N PRO A 504 -0.88 -30.47 -23.31
CA PRO A 504 -2.18 -31.01 -22.92
C PRO A 504 -2.12 -31.84 -21.64
N ALA A 505 -3.16 -31.75 -20.82
CA ALA A 505 -3.18 -32.34 -19.48
C ALA A 505 -3.91 -33.69 -19.44
N ASP A 506 -3.14 -34.78 -19.49
CA ASP A 506 -3.62 -36.13 -19.17
C ASP A 506 -3.96 -36.22 -17.67
N GLY A 507 -5.26 -36.19 -17.32
CA GLY A 507 -5.67 -36.26 -15.91
C GLY A 507 -7.17 -36.08 -15.65
N THR A 508 -7.52 -36.06 -14.37
CA THR A 508 -8.92 -35.89 -13.91
C THR A 508 -9.43 -34.49 -14.25
N ALA A 509 -10.35 -34.41 -15.23
CA ALA A 509 -11.07 -33.17 -15.52
C ALA A 509 -11.78 -32.60 -14.28
N LEU A 510 -11.66 -31.28 -14.09
CA LEU A 510 -12.24 -30.53 -12.98
C LEU A 510 -13.69 -30.11 -13.24
N TYR A 511 -14.02 -29.87 -14.52
CA TYR A 511 -15.37 -29.58 -14.99
C TYR A 511 -15.79 -30.67 -15.96
N ARG A 512 -17.06 -31.07 -15.90
CA ARG A 512 -17.62 -32.18 -16.68
C ARG A 512 -18.99 -31.79 -17.24
N GLY A 513 -19.31 -32.39 -18.39
CA GLY A 513 -20.60 -32.21 -19.04
C GLY A 513 -20.84 -33.29 -20.09
N GLU A 514 -22.04 -33.30 -20.64
CA GLU A 514 -22.51 -34.33 -21.57
C GLU A 514 -23.41 -33.69 -22.63
N ALA A 515 -23.27 -34.11 -23.89
CA ALA A 515 -24.21 -33.79 -24.96
C ALA A 515 -24.82 -35.08 -25.52
N THR A 516 -26.15 -35.20 -25.45
CA THR A 516 -26.92 -36.27 -26.09
C THR A 516 -27.66 -35.68 -27.30
N THR A 517 -27.23 -36.02 -28.51
CA THR A 517 -27.84 -35.54 -29.76
C THR A 517 -29.14 -36.28 -30.06
N GLU A 518 -30.24 -35.58 -30.29
CA GLU A 518 -31.51 -36.21 -30.70
C GLU A 518 -31.69 -36.30 -32.23
N ALA A 519 -30.89 -35.56 -33.01
CA ALA A 519 -30.92 -35.56 -34.48
C ALA A 519 -29.52 -35.32 -35.08
N GLU A 520 -29.30 -35.81 -36.30
CA GLU A 520 -28.07 -35.59 -37.08
C GLU A 520 -27.94 -34.15 -37.61
N ASP A 521 -26.69 -33.70 -37.78
CA ASP A 521 -26.27 -32.34 -38.17
C ASP A 521 -26.86 -31.18 -37.32
N ALA A 522 -27.62 -31.48 -36.27
CA ALA A 522 -28.11 -30.53 -35.28
C ALA A 522 -27.00 -30.12 -34.30
N VAL A 523 -27.03 -28.87 -33.84
CA VAL A 523 -26.14 -28.36 -32.78
C VAL A 523 -26.79 -28.62 -31.43
N THR A 524 -26.17 -29.45 -30.60
CA THR A 524 -26.60 -29.76 -29.24
C THR A 524 -25.60 -29.19 -28.23
N PRO A 525 -25.96 -28.19 -27.41
CA PRO A 525 -25.12 -27.75 -26.29
C PRO A 525 -24.89 -28.89 -25.28
N ALA A 526 -23.68 -28.99 -24.74
CA ALA A 526 -23.39 -29.90 -23.63
C ALA A 526 -23.95 -29.33 -22.32
N VAL A 527 -24.71 -30.15 -21.59
CA VAL A 527 -25.20 -29.84 -20.24
C VAL A 527 -24.11 -30.18 -19.23
N ARG A 528 -24.03 -29.44 -18.12
CA ARG A 528 -23.07 -29.68 -17.04
C ARG A 528 -23.39 -30.96 -16.27
N GLU A 529 -22.40 -31.57 -15.62
CA GLU A 529 -22.58 -32.74 -14.73
C GLU A 529 -23.49 -32.44 -13.52
N ASP A 530 -23.61 -31.17 -13.10
CA ASP A 530 -24.57 -30.72 -12.08
C ASP A 530 -26.00 -30.48 -12.60
N GLY A 531 -26.22 -30.58 -13.93
CA GLY A 531 -27.51 -30.38 -14.58
C GLY A 531 -27.94 -28.93 -14.78
N GLU A 532 -27.15 -27.95 -14.33
CA GLU A 532 -27.49 -26.53 -14.50
C GLU A 532 -27.27 -26.04 -15.95
N PRO A 533 -28.06 -25.07 -16.45
CA PRO A 533 -27.92 -24.54 -17.79
C PRO A 533 -26.76 -23.53 -17.86
N GLY A 534 -25.80 -23.77 -18.74
CA GLY A 534 -24.69 -22.84 -18.96
C GLY A 534 -23.46 -23.49 -19.59
N PRO A 535 -22.31 -22.80 -19.60
CA PRO A 535 -21.05 -23.38 -20.06
C PRO A 535 -20.62 -24.53 -19.14
N VAL A 536 -20.04 -25.57 -19.76
CA VAL A 536 -19.52 -26.77 -19.07
C VAL A 536 -18.49 -26.41 -18.01
N ALA A 537 -17.66 -25.41 -18.29
CA ALA A 537 -16.69 -24.87 -17.35
C ALA A 537 -16.90 -23.36 -17.15
N ASN A 538 -16.94 -22.91 -15.89
CA ASN A 538 -17.23 -21.52 -15.48
C ASN A 538 -16.26 -21.06 -14.39
N GLU A 539 -16.27 -19.75 -14.10
CA GLU A 539 -15.39 -19.10 -13.10
C GLU A 539 -13.89 -19.34 -13.40
N LEU A 540 -13.56 -19.44 -14.68
CA LEU A 540 -12.22 -19.76 -15.16
C LEU A 540 -11.32 -18.52 -15.07
N ARG A 541 -10.06 -18.72 -14.69
CA ARG A 541 -9.06 -17.65 -14.64
C ARG A 541 -8.57 -17.32 -16.05
N VAL A 542 -8.85 -16.10 -16.48
CA VAL A 542 -8.23 -15.49 -17.66
C VAL A 542 -6.78 -15.12 -17.33
N ASP A 543 -5.81 -15.84 -17.90
CA ASP A 543 -4.36 -15.59 -17.76
C ASP A 543 -3.62 -16.23 -18.93
N ASP A 544 -2.77 -15.45 -19.63
CA ASP A 544 -1.95 -15.93 -20.75
C ASP A 544 -1.04 -17.12 -20.40
N ARG A 545 -0.75 -17.36 -19.11
CA ARG A 545 0.06 -18.49 -18.63
C ARG A 545 -0.74 -19.78 -18.45
N LEU A 546 -2.07 -19.74 -18.50
CA LEU A 546 -2.94 -20.90 -18.38
C LEU A 546 -3.47 -21.37 -19.74
N ARG A 547 -3.74 -22.66 -19.83
CA ARG A 547 -4.44 -23.32 -20.94
C ARG A 547 -5.48 -24.26 -20.36
N TYR A 548 -6.48 -24.55 -21.17
CA TYR A 548 -7.56 -25.46 -20.85
C TYR A 548 -7.58 -26.57 -21.90
N THR A 549 -7.25 -27.79 -21.51
CA THR A 549 -7.49 -28.97 -22.34
C THR A 549 -8.98 -29.27 -22.27
N VAL A 550 -9.67 -29.23 -23.40
CA VAL A 550 -11.04 -29.73 -23.56
C VAL A 550 -10.95 -31.11 -24.19
N GLN A 551 -11.42 -32.13 -23.46
CA GLN A 551 -11.32 -33.54 -23.80
C GLN A 551 -12.72 -34.12 -24.04
N GLU A 552 -12.96 -34.65 -25.24
CA GLU A 552 -14.15 -35.43 -25.55
C GLU A 552 -13.90 -36.91 -25.24
N TYR A 553 -14.86 -37.54 -24.57
CA TYR A 553 -14.94 -38.97 -24.30
C TYR A 553 -16.00 -39.59 -25.23
N LEU A 554 -15.52 -40.29 -26.25
CA LEU A 554 -16.35 -40.99 -27.23
C LEU A 554 -17.08 -42.18 -26.59
N PRO A 555 -18.29 -42.53 -27.06
CA PRO A 555 -18.89 -43.83 -26.75
C PRO A 555 -17.95 -44.99 -27.12
N PRO A 556 -17.93 -46.08 -26.34
CA PRO A 556 -17.24 -47.31 -26.74
C PRO A 556 -17.72 -47.81 -28.11
N ALA A 557 -16.81 -48.38 -28.89
CA ALA A 557 -17.18 -49.11 -30.09
C ALA A 557 -18.05 -50.34 -29.74
N THR A 558 -18.97 -50.69 -30.63
CA THR A 558 -19.83 -51.87 -30.52
C THR A 558 -19.81 -52.66 -31.82
N ASP A 559 -20.38 -53.86 -31.82
CA ASP A 559 -20.49 -54.73 -32.99
C ASP A 559 -21.23 -54.08 -34.18
N ALA A 560 -21.94 -52.96 -33.95
CA ALA A 560 -22.61 -52.17 -34.97
C ALA A 560 -21.75 -51.02 -35.56
N GLY A 561 -20.65 -50.62 -34.89
CA GLY A 561 -19.81 -49.50 -35.32
C GLY A 561 -19.18 -48.68 -34.20
N ARG A 562 -18.54 -47.56 -34.56
CA ARG A 562 -17.76 -46.69 -33.66
C ARG A 562 -17.93 -45.21 -34.01
N TRP A 563 -17.59 -44.33 -33.07
CA TRP A 563 -17.52 -42.88 -33.30
C TRP A 563 -16.09 -42.42 -33.57
N VAL A 564 -15.93 -41.45 -34.47
CA VAL A 564 -14.65 -40.81 -34.81
C VAL A 564 -14.82 -39.29 -34.84
N LEU A 565 -13.86 -38.54 -34.27
CA LEU A 565 -13.84 -37.08 -34.34
C LEU A 565 -13.50 -36.63 -35.76
N GLU A 566 -14.36 -35.79 -36.34
CA GLU A 566 -14.21 -35.22 -37.69
C GLU A 566 -13.64 -33.80 -37.63
N SER A 567 -14.09 -32.98 -36.67
CA SER A 567 -13.49 -31.67 -36.38
C SER A 567 -13.85 -31.15 -34.97
N VAL A 568 -13.04 -30.22 -34.46
CA VAL A 568 -13.46 -29.28 -33.41
C VAL A 568 -13.01 -27.87 -33.79
N ASP A 569 -13.83 -26.89 -33.44
CA ASP A 569 -13.60 -25.45 -33.62
C ASP A 569 -13.95 -24.72 -32.32
N CYS A 570 -12.99 -23.97 -31.76
CA CYS A 570 -13.19 -23.09 -30.59
C CYS A 570 -12.94 -21.60 -30.90
N GLY A 571 -12.92 -21.19 -32.17
CA GLY A 571 -12.62 -19.82 -32.57
C GLY A 571 -11.19 -19.35 -32.22
N ASP A 572 -11.02 -18.04 -32.02
CA ASP A 572 -9.70 -17.41 -31.78
C ASP A 572 -9.03 -17.85 -30.46
N ALA A 573 -9.80 -18.42 -29.52
CA ALA A 573 -9.27 -19.04 -28.31
C ALA A 573 -8.55 -20.39 -28.56
N GLN A 574 -8.68 -21.00 -29.74
CA GLN A 574 -8.08 -22.29 -30.06
C GLN A 574 -6.56 -22.21 -30.24
N VAL A 575 -5.83 -23.08 -29.54
CA VAL A 575 -4.36 -23.12 -29.58
C VAL A 575 -3.88 -24.19 -30.56
N GLY A 576 -3.92 -23.83 -31.85
CA GLY A 576 -3.37 -24.63 -32.94
C GLY A 576 -4.31 -25.71 -33.51
N PRO A 577 -3.81 -26.55 -34.44
CA PRO A 577 -4.61 -27.61 -35.06
C PRO A 577 -4.79 -28.81 -34.12
N VAL A 578 -5.95 -29.44 -34.21
CA VAL A 578 -6.24 -30.75 -33.60
C VAL A 578 -5.21 -31.78 -34.09
N ARG A 579 -4.71 -32.65 -33.20
CA ARG A 579 -3.79 -33.71 -33.61
C ARG A 579 -4.58 -34.86 -34.24
N PRO A 580 -4.14 -35.44 -35.38
CA PRO A 580 -4.81 -36.62 -35.94
C PRO A 580 -4.89 -37.75 -34.91
N GLY A 581 -6.11 -38.22 -34.63
CA GLY A 581 -6.37 -39.27 -33.63
C GLY A 581 -6.52 -38.81 -32.17
N SER A 582 -6.40 -37.50 -31.85
CA SER A 582 -6.76 -36.99 -30.50
C SER A 582 -8.18 -36.46 -30.47
N SER A 583 -8.98 -36.85 -29.47
CA SER A 583 -10.30 -36.26 -29.19
C SER A 583 -10.25 -35.04 -28.25
N SER A 584 -9.20 -34.21 -28.35
CA SER A 584 -9.00 -33.05 -27.48
C SER A 584 -8.35 -31.85 -28.17
N VAL A 585 -8.55 -30.67 -27.56
CA VAL A 585 -8.10 -29.36 -28.04
C VAL A 585 -7.62 -28.49 -26.86
N GLU A 586 -6.58 -27.69 -27.09
CA GLU A 586 -6.10 -26.70 -26.12
C GLU A 586 -6.75 -25.33 -26.39
N VAL A 587 -7.27 -24.70 -25.33
CA VAL A 587 -7.94 -23.38 -25.36
C VAL A 587 -7.18 -22.38 -24.48
N ARG A 588 -7.07 -21.14 -24.92
CA ARG A 588 -6.58 -19.99 -24.14
C ARG A 588 -7.67 -18.94 -24.01
N LEU A 589 -8.00 -18.59 -22.78
CA LEU A 589 -8.91 -17.48 -22.46
C LEU A 589 -8.11 -16.17 -22.37
N THR A 590 -8.57 -15.09 -23.00
CA THR A 590 -7.98 -13.75 -22.92
C THR A 590 -9.04 -12.72 -22.48
N PRO A 591 -8.68 -11.46 -22.18
CA PRO A 591 -9.68 -10.43 -21.88
C PRO A 591 -10.63 -10.14 -23.06
N GLU A 592 -10.17 -10.36 -24.29
CA GLU A 592 -10.92 -10.17 -25.54
C GLU A 592 -11.83 -11.35 -25.87
N ASP A 593 -11.34 -12.60 -25.69
CA ASP A 593 -12.16 -13.81 -25.70
C ASP A 593 -12.02 -14.59 -24.38
N PRO A 594 -12.80 -14.20 -23.34
CA PRO A 594 -12.82 -14.91 -22.07
C PRO A 594 -13.79 -16.09 -22.08
N ARG A 595 -14.67 -16.23 -23.10
CA ARG A 595 -15.85 -17.11 -23.06
C ARG A 595 -16.14 -17.81 -24.41
N PRO A 596 -15.19 -18.57 -24.96
CA PRO A 596 -15.37 -19.29 -26.22
C PRO A 596 -16.36 -20.46 -26.11
N THR A 597 -16.87 -20.87 -27.27
CA THR A 597 -17.66 -22.09 -27.47
C THR A 597 -16.88 -23.06 -28.34
N CYS A 598 -16.57 -24.25 -27.84
CA CYS A 598 -15.94 -25.33 -28.60
C CYS A 598 -17.00 -26.25 -29.22
N ARG A 599 -17.12 -26.30 -30.55
CA ARG A 599 -18.04 -27.18 -31.27
C ARG A 599 -17.33 -28.43 -31.79
N PHE A 600 -17.62 -29.59 -31.20
CA PHE A 600 -17.13 -30.90 -31.62
C PHE A 600 -18.09 -31.53 -32.64
N THR A 601 -17.55 -32.07 -33.74
CA THR A 601 -18.32 -32.72 -34.81
C THR A 601 -17.76 -34.11 -35.08
N ASN A 602 -18.60 -35.15 -34.99
CA ASN A 602 -18.16 -36.54 -35.09
C ASN A 602 -19.02 -37.35 -36.06
N ARG A 603 -18.38 -38.35 -36.65
CA ARG A 603 -18.97 -39.28 -37.61
C ARG A 603 -19.08 -40.66 -36.99
N TYR A 604 -20.21 -41.33 -37.20
CA TYR A 604 -20.36 -42.76 -36.94
C TYR A 604 -19.82 -43.54 -38.14
N GLU A 605 -18.93 -44.48 -37.86
CA GLU A 605 -18.47 -45.49 -38.82
C GLU A 605 -19.12 -46.81 -38.43
N ALA A 606 -20.06 -47.29 -39.24
CA ALA A 606 -20.69 -48.58 -39.04
C ALA A 606 -19.63 -49.71 -39.11
N ALA A 607 -19.89 -50.84 -38.44
CA ALA A 607 -19.08 -52.03 -38.62
C ALA A 607 -19.30 -52.62 -40.03
N GLY A 608 -18.27 -53.23 -40.60
CA GLY A 608 -18.40 -54.07 -41.79
C GLY A 608 -18.86 -55.46 -41.39
N THR A 609 -19.57 -56.16 -42.27
CA THR A 609 -20.03 -57.54 -42.04
C THR A 609 -19.30 -58.52 -42.96
N LEU A 610 -19.10 -59.75 -42.49
CA LEU A 610 -18.67 -60.88 -43.32
C LEU A 610 -19.58 -62.08 -43.12
N ASP A 611 -20.29 -62.46 -44.19
CA ASP A 611 -21.02 -63.72 -44.29
C ASP A 611 -20.25 -64.73 -45.15
N VAL A 612 -19.84 -65.86 -44.57
CA VAL A 612 -19.18 -66.96 -45.30
C VAL A 612 -20.17 -68.11 -45.48
N ILE A 613 -20.50 -68.42 -46.72
CA ILE A 613 -21.60 -69.35 -47.07
C ILE A 613 -21.09 -70.50 -47.93
N LYS A 614 -21.39 -71.73 -47.51
CA LYS A 614 -21.05 -72.98 -48.20
C LYS A 614 -22.28 -73.55 -48.91
N THR A 615 -22.09 -74.03 -50.13
CA THR A 615 -23.06 -74.84 -50.88
C THR A 615 -22.37 -76.13 -51.35
N THR A 616 -23.09 -77.24 -51.30
CA THR A 616 -22.56 -78.59 -51.56
C THR A 616 -23.69 -79.54 -51.95
N SER A 617 -23.38 -80.82 -52.22
CA SER A 617 -24.41 -81.83 -52.49
C SER A 617 -24.98 -82.44 -51.20
N ASP A 618 -26.28 -82.70 -51.22
CA ASP A 618 -27.04 -83.51 -50.27
C ASP A 618 -27.11 -85.01 -50.64
N ASP A 619 -26.54 -85.44 -51.78
CA ASP A 619 -26.43 -86.87 -52.12
C ASP A 619 -25.29 -87.52 -51.32
N GLU A 620 -25.64 -88.19 -50.23
CA GLU A 620 -24.76 -88.97 -49.35
C GLU A 620 -23.89 -90.01 -50.09
N LYS A 621 -24.21 -90.38 -51.35
CA LYS A 621 -23.35 -91.28 -52.16
C LYS A 621 -22.21 -90.54 -52.86
N LEU A 622 -22.41 -89.27 -53.21
CA LEU A 622 -21.36 -88.41 -53.77
C LEU A 622 -20.54 -87.75 -52.66
N ARG A 623 -21.17 -87.53 -51.49
CA ARG A 623 -20.57 -86.89 -50.32
C ARG A 623 -20.93 -87.60 -49.01
N PRO A 624 -20.29 -88.75 -48.70
CA PRO A 624 -20.55 -89.55 -47.50
C PRO A 624 -19.94 -88.95 -46.22
N ASP A 625 -18.98 -88.04 -46.33
CA ASP A 625 -18.29 -87.39 -45.22
C ASP A 625 -18.66 -85.89 -45.12
N ALA A 626 -18.36 -85.27 -43.97
CA ALA A 626 -18.57 -83.83 -43.78
C ALA A 626 -17.58 -82.99 -44.64
N ALA A 627 -18.06 -81.85 -45.14
CA ALA A 627 -17.22 -80.84 -45.77
C ALA A 627 -16.88 -79.74 -44.76
N HIS A 628 -15.59 -79.52 -44.48
CA HIS A 628 -15.12 -78.53 -43.51
C HIS A 628 -14.74 -77.22 -44.19
N LEU A 629 -15.17 -76.09 -43.64
CA LEU A 629 -14.78 -74.75 -44.09
C LEU A 629 -14.28 -73.90 -42.92
N GLU A 630 -13.15 -73.23 -43.09
CA GLU A 630 -12.50 -72.37 -42.11
C GLU A 630 -12.43 -70.91 -42.60
N LEU A 631 -12.49 -69.97 -41.66
CA LEU A 631 -12.24 -68.54 -41.81
C LEU A 631 -11.16 -68.13 -40.80
N ASN A 632 -10.13 -67.42 -41.26
CA ASN A 632 -9.07 -66.86 -40.41
C ASN A 632 -8.79 -65.40 -40.81
N CYS A 633 -8.84 -64.47 -39.86
CA CYS A 633 -8.62 -63.03 -40.09
C CYS A 633 -7.44 -62.47 -39.26
N ALA A 634 -6.81 -61.41 -39.77
CA ALA A 634 -5.57 -60.83 -39.24
C ALA A 634 -5.71 -60.14 -37.86
N ASP A 635 -6.93 -59.93 -37.38
CA ASP A 635 -7.27 -59.45 -36.04
C ASP A 635 -7.38 -60.58 -34.99
N GLY A 636 -7.34 -61.85 -35.43
CA GLY A 636 -7.52 -63.02 -34.58
C GLY A 636 -8.93 -63.62 -34.60
N THR A 637 -9.83 -63.16 -35.48
CA THR A 637 -11.11 -63.84 -35.71
C THR A 637 -10.87 -65.16 -36.46
N GLU A 638 -11.13 -66.28 -35.77
CA GLU A 638 -11.07 -67.66 -36.28
C GLU A 638 -12.46 -68.31 -36.16
N ALA A 639 -12.96 -68.95 -37.22
CA ALA A 639 -14.24 -69.65 -37.21
C ALA A 639 -14.26 -70.83 -38.20
N GLY A 640 -15.01 -71.89 -37.88
CA GLY A 640 -15.11 -73.09 -38.73
C GLY A 640 -16.50 -73.72 -38.70
N ILE A 641 -16.86 -74.44 -39.77
CA ILE A 641 -18.13 -75.19 -39.88
C ILE A 641 -17.95 -76.50 -40.65
N ASP A 642 -18.51 -77.57 -40.08
CA ASP A 642 -18.74 -78.85 -40.75
C ASP A 642 -20.13 -78.88 -41.40
N ILE A 643 -20.18 -79.16 -42.70
CA ILE A 643 -21.42 -79.45 -43.42
C ILE A 643 -21.63 -80.96 -43.44
N GLU A 644 -22.39 -81.45 -42.47
CA GLU A 644 -22.73 -82.88 -42.30
C GLU A 644 -23.30 -83.53 -43.58
N PRO A 645 -23.11 -84.85 -43.80
CA PRO A 645 -23.75 -85.59 -44.90
C PRO A 645 -25.27 -85.36 -44.97
N GLY A 646 -25.83 -85.36 -46.17
CA GLY A 646 -27.25 -85.08 -46.41
C GLY A 646 -27.65 -83.60 -46.34
N ALA A 647 -26.76 -82.69 -45.95
CA ALA A 647 -26.99 -81.24 -46.03
C ALA A 647 -26.48 -80.64 -47.36
N SER A 648 -27.24 -79.74 -47.97
CA SER A 648 -26.88 -79.05 -49.23
C SER A 648 -26.06 -77.75 -49.02
N GLY A 649 -25.78 -77.37 -47.77
CA GLY A 649 -24.99 -76.18 -47.46
C GLY A 649 -25.14 -75.71 -46.01
N GLY A 650 -24.56 -74.55 -45.73
CA GLY A 650 -24.57 -73.89 -44.41
C GLY A 650 -23.77 -72.59 -44.46
N SER A 651 -23.64 -71.91 -43.33
CA SER A 651 -22.84 -70.68 -43.23
C SER A 651 -22.18 -70.55 -41.86
N LEU A 652 -21.03 -69.87 -41.82
CA LEU A 652 -20.49 -69.39 -40.55
C LEU A 652 -21.45 -68.35 -39.93
N PRO A 653 -21.40 -68.13 -38.61
CA PRO A 653 -22.00 -66.94 -38.01
C PRO A 653 -21.41 -65.68 -38.65
N GLN A 654 -22.25 -64.69 -38.94
CA GLN A 654 -21.79 -63.40 -39.48
C GLN A 654 -20.77 -62.76 -38.54
N GLN A 655 -19.62 -62.34 -39.08
CA GLN A 655 -18.59 -61.62 -38.33
C GLN A 655 -18.74 -60.12 -38.54
N THR A 656 -18.39 -59.30 -37.54
CA THR A 656 -18.45 -57.83 -37.61
C THR A 656 -17.08 -57.20 -37.33
N PHE A 657 -16.73 -56.16 -38.09
CA PHE A 657 -15.41 -55.54 -38.05
C PHE A 657 -15.49 -54.01 -37.93
N THR A 658 -15.02 -53.47 -36.81
CA THR A 658 -14.95 -52.02 -36.54
C THR A 658 -13.60 -51.40 -36.97
N THR A 659 -12.72 -52.20 -37.56
CA THR A 659 -11.44 -51.81 -38.20
C THR A 659 -11.30 -52.58 -39.51
N ALA A 660 -10.59 -51.99 -40.49
CA ALA A 660 -10.26 -52.74 -41.70
C ALA A 660 -9.31 -53.91 -41.35
N THR A 661 -9.64 -55.10 -41.84
CA THR A 661 -8.93 -56.36 -41.56
C THR A 661 -8.70 -57.14 -42.85
N THR A 662 -7.93 -58.22 -42.77
CA THR A 662 -7.67 -59.12 -43.90
C THR A 662 -8.00 -60.54 -43.49
N CYS A 663 -8.87 -61.19 -44.26
CA CYS A 663 -9.39 -62.53 -43.99
C CYS A 663 -8.99 -63.52 -45.09
N THR A 664 -8.94 -64.80 -44.74
CA THR A 664 -8.72 -65.94 -45.64
C THR A 664 -9.78 -67.00 -45.37
N VAL A 665 -10.26 -67.69 -46.42
CA VAL A 665 -11.23 -68.79 -46.30
C VAL A 665 -10.66 -70.04 -46.99
N THR A 666 -10.69 -71.17 -46.29
CA THR A 666 -10.13 -72.45 -46.73
C THR A 666 -11.16 -73.57 -46.62
N GLU A 667 -11.10 -74.56 -47.51
CA GLU A 667 -11.86 -75.82 -47.44
C GLU A 667 -10.88 -76.99 -47.22
N PRO A 668 -10.56 -77.39 -45.98
CA PRO A 668 -9.65 -78.51 -45.72
C PRO A 668 -10.21 -79.88 -46.14
N SER A 669 -11.54 -80.03 -46.21
CA SER A 669 -12.20 -81.23 -46.71
C SER A 669 -13.50 -80.90 -47.45
N ASN A 670 -13.77 -81.58 -48.56
CA ASN A 670 -15.00 -81.44 -49.34
C ASN A 670 -16.02 -82.57 -49.11
N GLY A 671 -15.67 -83.57 -48.27
CA GLY A 671 -16.53 -84.71 -47.91
C GLY A 671 -16.76 -85.76 -48.99
N ALA A 672 -16.02 -85.71 -50.11
CA ALA A 672 -16.33 -86.47 -51.33
C ALA A 672 -16.09 -87.98 -51.23
N ALA A 673 -16.92 -88.75 -51.93
CA ALA A 673 -16.68 -90.18 -52.15
C ALA A 673 -15.43 -90.40 -53.03
N ALA A 674 -14.76 -91.54 -52.83
CA ALA A 674 -13.48 -91.84 -53.50
C ALA A 674 -13.57 -92.02 -55.04
N ASP A 675 -14.79 -92.08 -55.59
CA ASP A 675 -15.10 -92.16 -57.03
C ASP A 675 -15.98 -91.00 -57.54
N ALA A 676 -16.12 -89.91 -56.75
CA ALA A 676 -16.80 -88.68 -57.16
C ALA A 676 -15.79 -87.59 -57.54
N ASP A 677 -15.93 -87.03 -58.75
CA ASP A 677 -15.21 -85.82 -59.15
C ASP A 677 -15.88 -84.58 -58.54
N VAL A 678 -15.07 -83.59 -58.10
CA VAL A 678 -15.55 -82.36 -57.46
C VAL A 678 -14.92 -81.11 -58.08
N GLU A 679 -15.77 -80.17 -58.50
CA GLU A 679 -15.38 -78.82 -58.90
C GLU A 679 -15.75 -77.83 -57.78
N THR A 680 -14.75 -77.40 -57.00
CA THR A 680 -14.91 -76.33 -56.00
C THR A 680 -14.72 -74.96 -56.65
N SER A 681 -15.67 -74.06 -56.44
CA SER A 681 -15.62 -72.66 -56.88
C SER A 681 -15.80 -71.73 -55.69
N ALA A 682 -15.12 -70.58 -55.70
CA ALA A 682 -15.23 -69.56 -54.66
C ALA A 682 -15.43 -68.15 -55.27
N SER A 683 -16.11 -67.29 -54.53
CA SER A 683 -16.48 -65.95 -55.00
C SER A 683 -16.72 -64.97 -53.86
N LEU A 684 -16.49 -63.69 -54.14
CA LEU A 684 -16.61 -62.57 -53.20
C LEU A 684 -17.57 -61.50 -53.76
N MET A 685 -18.40 -60.94 -52.89
CA MET A 685 -19.33 -59.86 -53.18
C MET A 685 -19.22 -58.81 -52.06
N VAL A 686 -19.34 -57.53 -52.40
CA VAL A 686 -19.33 -56.41 -51.44
C VAL A 686 -20.48 -55.46 -51.80
N ASP A 687 -21.25 -55.02 -50.80
CA ASP A 687 -22.37 -54.07 -50.89
C ASP A 687 -23.39 -54.42 -52.00
N ASP A 688 -23.80 -55.69 -52.07
CA ASP A 688 -24.69 -56.27 -53.10
C ASP A 688 -24.23 -56.01 -54.55
N GLY A 689 -22.94 -55.77 -54.75
CA GLY A 689 -22.30 -55.55 -56.05
C GLY A 689 -22.11 -56.81 -56.89
N GLU A 690 -21.31 -56.70 -57.95
CA GLU A 690 -21.01 -57.84 -58.83
C GLU A 690 -20.19 -58.91 -58.11
N GLN A 691 -20.70 -60.15 -58.11
CA GLN A 691 -20.05 -61.33 -57.53
C GLN A 691 -18.81 -61.72 -58.35
N ARG A 692 -17.62 -61.57 -57.76
CA ARG A 692 -16.33 -61.82 -58.43
C ARG A 692 -15.77 -63.20 -58.06
N PRO A 693 -15.23 -63.98 -59.01
CA PRO A 693 -14.54 -65.24 -58.68
C PRO A 693 -13.25 -64.97 -57.90
N VAL A 694 -12.95 -65.79 -56.90
CA VAL A 694 -11.71 -65.75 -56.09
C VAL A 694 -11.21 -67.18 -55.85
N ASN A 695 -9.94 -67.30 -55.42
CA ASN A 695 -9.38 -68.59 -55.01
C ASN A 695 -9.55 -68.79 -53.49
N LEU A 696 -9.69 -70.04 -53.05
CA LEU A 696 -9.58 -70.38 -51.64
C LEU A 696 -8.13 -70.20 -51.15
N GLY A 697 -7.96 -69.80 -49.88
CA GLY A 697 -6.67 -69.53 -49.25
C GLY A 697 -6.01 -68.19 -49.61
N GLU A 698 -6.49 -67.47 -50.63
CA GLU A 698 -6.01 -66.11 -50.93
C GLU A 698 -6.65 -65.08 -49.98
N PRO A 699 -5.89 -64.06 -49.52
CA PRO A 699 -6.40 -63.04 -48.61
C PRO A 699 -7.28 -61.99 -49.31
N PHE A 700 -8.36 -61.56 -48.64
CA PHE A 700 -9.21 -60.46 -49.04
C PHE A 700 -9.41 -59.46 -47.89
N GLU A 701 -9.66 -58.20 -48.22
CA GLU A 701 -9.90 -57.12 -47.23
C GLU A 701 -11.39 -57.06 -46.85
N VAL A 702 -11.68 -56.77 -45.58
CA VAL A 702 -13.03 -56.42 -45.09
C VAL A 702 -12.93 -55.09 -44.35
N ARG A 703 -13.85 -54.15 -44.60
CA ARG A 703 -13.77 -52.76 -44.09
C ARG A 703 -15.01 -52.34 -43.30
N PRO A 704 -14.87 -51.41 -42.33
CA PRO A 704 -16.01 -50.77 -41.67
C PRO A 704 -16.96 -50.12 -42.68
N GLY A 705 -18.25 -50.43 -42.55
CA GLY A 705 -19.32 -49.91 -43.39
C GLY A 705 -19.57 -50.67 -44.70
N GLU A 706 -18.74 -51.66 -45.04
CA GLU A 706 -18.91 -52.53 -46.22
C GLU A 706 -19.52 -53.89 -45.81
N SER A 707 -20.55 -54.35 -46.53
CA SER A 707 -21.17 -55.67 -46.33
C SER A 707 -20.58 -56.70 -47.28
N THR A 708 -19.82 -57.67 -46.73
CA THR A 708 -19.03 -58.63 -47.51
C THR A 708 -19.63 -60.04 -47.45
N VAL A 709 -19.76 -60.70 -48.60
CA VAL A 709 -20.27 -62.07 -48.70
C VAL A 709 -19.29 -62.95 -49.48
N PHE A 710 -18.72 -63.95 -48.82
CA PHE A 710 -17.82 -64.95 -49.40
C PHE A 710 -18.58 -66.26 -49.62
N ARG A 711 -18.71 -66.72 -50.87
CA ARG A 711 -19.47 -67.94 -51.23
C ARG A 711 -18.55 -69.01 -51.79
N VAL A 712 -18.66 -70.22 -51.26
CA VAL A 712 -17.94 -71.43 -51.73
C VAL A 712 -18.97 -72.48 -52.15
N ALA A 713 -18.85 -72.98 -53.37
CA ALA A 713 -19.80 -73.94 -53.94
C ALA A 713 -19.08 -75.12 -54.62
N ASN A 714 -19.47 -76.34 -54.26
CA ASN A 714 -18.91 -77.57 -54.82
C ASN A 714 -19.95 -78.26 -55.71
N ALA A 715 -19.61 -78.45 -56.98
CA ALA A 715 -20.36 -79.33 -57.87
C ALA A 715 -19.74 -80.74 -57.83
N PHE A 716 -20.58 -81.77 -57.64
CA PHE A 716 -20.16 -83.18 -57.60
C PHE A 716 -20.67 -83.91 -58.85
N THR A 717 -19.83 -84.74 -59.46
CA THR A 717 -20.23 -85.63 -60.55
C THR A 717 -19.75 -87.06 -60.29
N GLY A 718 -20.70 -87.99 -60.20
CA GLY A 718 -20.41 -89.42 -60.16
C GLY A 718 -20.12 -90.03 -61.54
N PRO A 719 -19.61 -91.26 -61.60
CA PRO A 719 -19.14 -91.89 -62.84
C PRO A 719 -20.25 -92.08 -63.89
N SER A 720 -20.07 -91.46 -65.06
CA SER A 720 -21.07 -91.40 -66.12
C SER A 720 -21.27 -92.75 -66.84
N PRO A 721 -22.52 -93.24 -67.03
CA PRO A 721 -22.78 -94.45 -67.81
C PRO A 721 -22.61 -94.22 -69.31
N SER A 722 -21.82 -95.09 -69.96
CA SER A 722 -21.42 -95.00 -71.38
C SER A 722 -22.62 -94.91 -72.35
N PRO A 723 -22.56 -94.06 -73.40
CA PRO A 723 -23.70 -93.75 -74.27
C PRO A 723 -24.09 -94.89 -75.23
N SER A 724 -25.37 -94.90 -75.61
CA SER A 724 -26.00 -95.86 -76.54
C SER A 724 -26.61 -95.13 -77.76
N PRO A 725 -26.58 -95.69 -78.98
CA PRO A 725 -26.70 -94.91 -80.22
C PRO A 725 -28.13 -94.58 -80.69
N SER A 726 -28.24 -93.51 -81.49
CA SER A 726 -29.49 -92.97 -82.06
C SER A 726 -30.00 -93.71 -83.32
N PRO A 727 -31.32 -93.69 -83.58
CA PRO A 727 -31.91 -93.89 -84.90
C PRO A 727 -32.17 -92.56 -85.65
N THR A 728 -32.34 -92.65 -86.97
CA THR A 728 -32.39 -91.54 -87.96
C THR A 728 -33.84 -91.12 -88.39
N PRO A 729 -34.05 -90.07 -89.23
CA PRO A 729 -35.21 -89.16 -89.05
C PRO A 729 -36.35 -89.25 -90.10
N GLY A 730 -37.42 -88.48 -89.86
CA GLY A 730 -38.50 -88.13 -90.80
C GLY A 730 -38.83 -86.62 -90.75
N PRO A 731 -39.51 -86.04 -91.77
CA PRO A 731 -39.21 -84.66 -92.19
C PRO A 731 -40.30 -83.57 -91.96
N SER A 732 -39.81 -82.32 -91.93
CA SER A 732 -40.38 -81.06 -92.50
C SER A 732 -41.85 -80.68 -92.28
N ASP A 733 -42.08 -79.47 -91.74
CA ASP A 733 -42.55 -78.32 -92.55
C ASP A 733 -42.43 -76.97 -91.80
N SER A 734 -42.71 -75.85 -92.47
CA SER A 734 -42.56 -74.44 -92.03
C SER A 734 -43.54 -73.54 -92.83
N PRO A 735 -43.57 -72.17 -92.78
CA PRO A 735 -42.90 -71.18 -91.90
C PRO A 735 -43.77 -69.96 -91.42
N HIS A 736 -43.35 -69.26 -90.34
CA HIS A 736 -43.62 -67.81 -90.01
C HIS A 736 -45.10 -67.32 -89.86
N PRO A 737 -45.41 -66.04 -89.47
CA PRO A 737 -44.61 -64.89 -89.00
C PRO A 737 -45.02 -64.27 -87.63
N SER A 738 -44.42 -63.13 -87.24
CA SER A 738 -44.78 -62.24 -86.10
C SER A 738 -45.95 -61.28 -86.44
N PRO A 739 -46.63 -60.55 -85.49
CA PRO A 739 -46.04 -59.41 -84.71
C PRO A 739 -46.67 -59.11 -83.31
N SER A 740 -46.27 -57.98 -82.70
CA SER A 740 -46.89 -57.27 -81.53
C SER A 740 -48.23 -56.56 -81.89
N PRO A 741 -49.01 -55.85 -81.02
CA PRO A 741 -48.71 -55.11 -79.75
C PRO A 741 -49.73 -55.47 -78.60
N SER A 742 -50.25 -54.67 -77.65
CA SER A 742 -50.27 -53.21 -77.33
C SER A 742 -50.79 -52.83 -75.91
N SER A 743 -50.27 -51.73 -75.35
CA SER A 743 -50.95 -50.70 -74.51
C SER A 743 -51.34 -50.94 -73.02
N PRO A 744 -51.53 -49.86 -72.19
CA PRO A 744 -51.56 -49.92 -70.72
C PRO A 744 -52.92 -49.58 -70.05
N GLY A 745 -52.97 -49.64 -68.71
CA GLY A 745 -54.05 -49.13 -67.83
C GLY A 745 -53.53 -48.24 -66.70
N VAL A 746 -54.38 -47.38 -66.11
CA VAL A 746 -54.00 -46.25 -65.22
C VAL A 746 -55.11 -45.97 -64.17
N LEU A 747 -54.79 -45.23 -63.08
CA LEU A 747 -55.70 -44.55 -62.09
C LEU A 747 -56.21 -45.41 -60.88
N PRO A 748 -56.77 -44.82 -59.78
CA PRO A 748 -56.22 -43.71 -58.95
C PRO A 748 -56.55 -43.75 -57.40
N HIS A 749 -56.00 -42.77 -56.65
CA HIS A 749 -56.45 -42.05 -55.42
C HIS A 749 -57.55 -42.54 -54.43
N THR A 750 -57.28 -42.36 -53.11
CA THR A 750 -58.02 -41.60 -52.03
C THR A 750 -57.05 -41.41 -50.81
N GLY A 751 -57.23 -40.59 -49.76
CA GLY A 751 -58.32 -39.69 -49.28
C GLY A 751 -59.12 -40.25 -48.08
N ASP A 752 -59.60 -39.55 -47.02
CA ASP A 752 -59.55 -38.17 -46.44
C ASP A 752 -60.17 -38.28 -44.98
N ASP A 753 -60.16 -37.43 -43.94
CA ASP A 753 -59.57 -36.15 -43.44
C ASP A 753 -59.81 -36.08 -41.88
N GLY A 754 -59.24 -35.13 -41.09
CA GLY A 754 -59.68 -34.90 -39.68
C GLY A 754 -58.92 -33.88 -38.80
N SER A 755 -59.64 -33.03 -38.02
CA SER A 755 -59.11 -31.96 -37.14
C SER A 755 -59.93 -31.76 -35.82
N TRP A 756 -59.63 -30.72 -34.99
CA TRP A 756 -60.58 -29.80 -34.27
C TRP A 756 -60.03 -29.15 -32.95
N LEU A 757 -59.96 -27.79 -32.94
CA LEU A 757 -60.02 -26.82 -31.80
C LEU A 757 -58.92 -26.64 -30.71
N ALA A 758 -59.01 -25.47 -30.03
CA ALA A 758 -58.21 -24.87 -28.93
C ALA A 758 -59.16 -23.96 -28.08
N PRO A 759 -58.77 -22.93 -27.27
CA PRO A 759 -57.49 -22.52 -26.65
C PRO A 759 -57.63 -22.12 -25.14
N THR A 760 -56.57 -21.63 -24.47
CA THR A 760 -56.54 -20.47 -23.50
C THR A 760 -55.13 -20.24 -22.89
N ALA A 761 -54.92 -19.19 -22.10
CA ALA A 761 -53.62 -18.79 -21.52
C ALA A 761 -53.70 -18.50 -20.00
N GLY A 762 -52.59 -18.63 -19.25
CA GLY A 762 -52.56 -18.45 -17.79
C GLY A 762 -51.17 -18.21 -17.17
N ILE A 763 -50.99 -16.99 -16.67
CA ILE A 763 -49.85 -16.38 -15.96
C ILE A 763 -49.47 -17.06 -14.61
N ALA A 764 -48.25 -16.77 -14.12
CA ALA A 764 -47.78 -16.70 -12.71
C ALA A 764 -47.00 -17.88 -12.05
N PHE A 765 -45.69 -17.61 -11.86
CA PHE A 765 -45.03 -17.36 -10.55
C PHE A 765 -44.90 -18.48 -9.48
N ALA A 766 -43.73 -18.47 -8.83
CA ALA A 766 -43.50 -18.85 -7.41
C ALA A 766 -43.50 -20.34 -6.98
N LEU A 767 -42.76 -20.77 -5.94
CA LEU A 767 -41.59 -20.18 -5.24
C LEU A 767 -40.97 -21.21 -4.24
N LEU A 768 -39.66 -21.06 -3.94
CA LEU A 768 -38.95 -21.37 -2.67
C LEU A 768 -38.55 -22.82 -2.27
N LEU A 769 -37.22 -22.95 -2.08
CA LEU A 769 -36.48 -23.43 -0.87
C LEU A 769 -36.50 -24.89 -0.39
N GLY A 770 -35.33 -25.28 0.14
CA GLY A 770 -35.03 -26.54 0.84
C GLY A 770 -33.96 -27.35 0.09
N GLY A 771 -32.66 -27.26 0.37
CA GLY A 771 -32.00 -27.00 1.66
C GLY A 771 -31.97 -28.29 2.48
N GLY A 772 -30.82 -28.83 2.91
CA GLY A 772 -29.43 -28.36 2.84
C GLY A 772 -28.56 -29.27 3.72
N VAL A 773 -27.62 -28.71 4.48
CA VAL A 773 -26.74 -29.38 5.47
C VAL A 773 -25.64 -30.27 4.87
N LEU A 774 -24.41 -29.76 4.93
CA LEU A 774 -23.20 -30.58 5.12
C LEU A 774 -22.63 -30.40 6.54
N LEU A 775 -21.76 -31.32 6.93
CA LEU A 775 -21.38 -31.56 8.33
C LEU A 775 -20.27 -30.65 8.87
N ARG A 776 -20.26 -30.50 10.21
CA ARG A 776 -19.18 -29.89 10.98
C ARG A 776 -17.91 -30.75 10.98
N MET A 777 -16.73 -30.13 10.94
CA MET A 777 -15.69 -30.11 12.01
C MET A 777 -14.47 -29.31 11.50
N ALA A 778 -13.80 -28.36 12.17
CA ALA A 778 -13.56 -28.01 13.58
C ALA A 778 -12.21 -28.49 14.18
N TRP A 779 -11.11 -27.81 13.85
CA TRP A 779 -9.88 -27.70 14.68
C TRP A 779 -8.95 -26.57 14.19
N VAL A 780 -7.97 -26.03 14.93
CA VAL A 780 -8.03 -25.32 16.24
C VAL A 780 -6.70 -24.59 16.54
N ARG A 781 -6.78 -23.36 17.11
CA ARG A 781 -5.77 -22.64 17.94
C ARG A 781 -4.38 -22.22 17.40
N ARG A 782 -4.11 -20.93 17.67
CA ARG A 782 -2.85 -20.30 18.19
C ARG A 782 -1.72 -20.08 17.16
N ARG A 783 -0.88 -19.03 17.29
CA ARG A 783 -0.51 -18.26 18.51
C ARG A 783 -0.11 -16.80 18.20
N ARG A 784 -0.36 -15.93 19.18
CA ARG A 784 0.29 -14.62 19.48
C ARG A 784 1.63 -14.34 18.77
N TYR A 785 1.87 -13.11 18.32
CA TYR A 785 2.58 -12.08 19.12
C TYR A 785 2.71 -10.73 18.39
N GLN A 786 1.90 -9.75 18.79
CA GLN A 786 2.34 -8.46 19.34
C GLN A 786 1.21 -7.91 20.23
#